data_AF-A0A6L9S3C7-F1
#
_entry.id   AF-A0A6L9S3C7-F1
#
_cell.length_a   1.000
_cell.length_b   1.000
_cell.length_c   1.000
_cell.angle_alpha   90.00
_cell.angle_beta   90.00
_cell.angle_gamma   90.00
#
_symmetry.space_group_name_H-M   'P 1'
#
loop_
_entity.id
_entity.type
_entity.pdbx_description
1 polymer ?
#
loop_
_entity_poly.entity_id
_entity_poly.type
_entity_poly.pdbx_seq_one_letter_code
_entity_poly.pdbx_strand_id
1 'polypeptide(L)'
;MTTPRVLVAAVDLDGSEWSVREALGDTWRWYLDKPVTARNNAGAALGKSGRAPGWLPALVPGSVVGDLVRAGELADPYLGRNSRQAEWAASRTWVYRREFELPPLRQFERAVLCFDGIDPGGRVYVDAVEVGRVDGLYHQARFDVTEQVAYGGTHRLAVVIDPAPPGEPQVGRTDRVGRHAPRMGYGWDFCPRLIHQGIWRSVRLEVGPAHLSGVQVRTELDADLVSGRVHVQAELDVSPGVPAGADPQASVEILVKHGERVLAAGAATPLPRAPRADADTDADADTDTDAARIRFWIGATVEVSEPALWWPNGLGEQALHTVEIHLVIDGERVLAGTRTVGFRHVRLVSNEGSPPGALAYTAEVNGRSTELIGWNWAPAEALYGETSPDKVRHLVDLAARSGARLFRVWGGGLVETPTFYDACDRAGLLVWQEFSQSSSGIQSAPSDHPEFIEHLRAEARAVVPSRTHHPSLLMWGGGNELEDDAGPLDERSPALAALRDEIARLDPGRPWMATSPTGPVFHNRLDVLASRPDDLHDVHGPWEHQGLEAHYTLYNRGRALAHTEFGVEGMANRRLWSALIPPGDRWPVSRENPVYRHLGEWWNNAELVQECFGGRLTDPDEFRRASQFMQATGLAYAVEADRRRWPRASMVLPWQLAESFPNAWCTAVVDHAGEPKPAYHAVRRAYRPERVTARIDRIALDGHPAAVEAWVWSESGREPGGSVTARLLDIHGTVLAADEWPVPHAVRVPCPAGRLEVDLDGVLPSRAGLLVWSLDWRDRDGGTVDRERIVVSAGADLAPLLDLEHAKLQVTAVPVAAPGSASSAGSERWLIGVEHVGGPVVVGPQLSDDRSAEATGWAVVDADPGPILPGERREFTVEWRAATGPRHLLLESWNTDPQTVEDITS
;
A
#
# COMPACT_ATOMS: atom_id res chain seq x y z
N MET A 1 -21.96 34.91 -30.55
CA MET A 1 -20.96 33.92 -30.11
C MET A 1 -21.31 33.57 -28.67
N THR A 2 -22.12 32.54 -28.50
CA THR A 2 -22.53 32.00 -27.21
C THR A 2 -21.40 31.14 -26.67
N THR A 3 -20.87 31.51 -25.52
CA THR A 3 -19.95 30.70 -24.71
C THR A 3 -20.60 29.33 -24.46
N PRO A 4 -19.90 28.19 -24.62
CA PRO A 4 -20.48 26.89 -24.34
C PRO A 4 -21.05 26.87 -22.91
N ARG A 5 -22.30 26.42 -22.77
CA ARG A 5 -22.97 26.26 -21.46
C ARG A 5 -22.22 25.19 -20.67
N VAL A 6 -21.45 25.62 -19.66
CA VAL A 6 -20.91 24.71 -18.66
C VAL A 6 -22.10 24.22 -17.82
N LEU A 7 -22.43 22.93 -17.93
CA LEU A 7 -23.63 22.33 -17.34
C LEU A 7 -23.45 22.03 -15.84
N VAL A 8 -22.20 21.90 -15.38
CA VAL A 8 -21.81 21.96 -13.96
C VAL A 8 -20.46 22.67 -13.85
N ALA A 9 -20.42 23.82 -13.18
CA ALA A 9 -19.17 24.42 -12.74
C ALA A 9 -18.80 23.83 -11.37
N ALA A 10 -17.62 23.25 -11.23
CA ALA A 10 -17.10 22.81 -9.94
C ALA A 10 -16.20 23.91 -9.36
N VAL A 11 -16.54 24.40 -8.17
CA VAL A 11 -15.68 25.24 -7.36
C VAL A 11 -14.93 24.33 -6.40
N ASP A 12 -13.61 24.26 -6.57
CA ASP A 12 -12.72 23.54 -5.67
C ASP A 12 -12.65 24.29 -4.34
N LEU A 13 -12.97 23.59 -3.24
CA LEU A 13 -12.93 24.11 -1.88
C LEU A 13 -11.80 23.47 -1.05
N ASP A 14 -10.84 22.82 -1.69
CA ASP A 14 -9.60 22.36 -1.05
C ASP A 14 -8.61 23.53 -0.84
N GLY A 15 -7.47 23.23 -0.22
CA GLY A 15 -6.35 24.13 0.00
C GLY A 15 -6.26 24.73 1.40
N SER A 16 -5.38 25.73 1.53
CA SER A 16 -4.99 26.35 2.81
C SER A 16 -5.86 27.53 3.25
N GLU A 17 -7.00 27.73 2.56
CA GLU A 17 -7.96 28.81 2.89
C GLU A 17 -8.82 28.49 4.11
N TRP A 18 -8.71 27.27 4.62
CA TRP A 18 -9.39 26.83 5.82
C TRP A 18 -8.71 27.35 7.10
N SER A 19 -9.50 27.39 8.15
CA SER A 19 -9.06 27.63 9.52
C SER A 19 -9.70 26.62 10.44
N VAL A 20 -9.00 26.23 11.51
CA VAL A 20 -9.47 25.24 12.49
C VAL A 20 -9.41 25.80 13.90
N ARG A 21 -10.35 25.38 14.75
CA ARG A 21 -10.39 25.76 16.16
C ARG A 21 -10.93 24.64 17.04
N GLU A 22 -10.30 24.47 18.20
CA GLU A 22 -10.77 23.57 19.25
C GLU A 22 -12.09 24.09 19.86
N ALA A 23 -13.03 23.18 20.09
CA ALA A 23 -14.25 23.40 20.84
C ALA A 23 -14.36 22.46 22.04
N LEU A 24 -14.72 23.03 23.19
CA LEU A 24 -15.05 22.32 24.42
C LEU A 24 -16.57 22.32 24.63
N GLY A 25 -17.17 21.14 24.77
CA GLY A 25 -18.63 21.02 24.90
C GLY A 25 -19.36 21.73 23.76
N ASP A 26 -20.38 22.53 24.06
CA ASP A 26 -21.18 23.25 23.06
C ASP A 26 -20.56 24.58 22.57
N THR A 27 -19.29 24.88 22.89
CA THR A 27 -18.64 26.13 22.42
C THR A 27 -18.52 26.21 20.91
N TRP A 28 -18.56 25.08 20.19
CA TRP A 28 -18.59 25.06 18.71
C TRP A 28 -19.76 25.87 18.15
N ARG A 29 -20.90 25.93 18.85
CA ARG A 29 -22.08 26.72 18.42
C ARG A 29 -21.78 28.21 18.31
N TRP A 30 -20.81 28.70 19.08
CA TRP A 30 -20.37 30.09 19.06
C TRP A 30 -19.43 30.37 17.90
N TYR A 31 -18.83 29.33 17.31
CA TYR A 31 -17.84 29.45 16.24
C TYR A 31 -18.44 29.34 14.84
N LEU A 32 -19.72 28.97 14.73
CA LEU A 32 -20.48 28.94 13.47
C LEU A 32 -20.87 30.35 12.97
N ASP A 33 -20.96 31.32 13.89
CA ASP A 33 -21.38 32.73 13.75
C ASP A 33 -22.60 33.00 12.83
N LYS A 34 -23.75 33.26 13.46
CA LYS A 34 -24.87 34.02 12.85
C LYS A 34 -24.45 35.49 12.61
N PRO A 35 -25.14 36.25 11.72
CA PRO A 35 -24.77 37.62 11.37
C PRO A 35 -24.58 38.54 12.59
N VAL A 36 -23.68 39.53 12.44
CA VAL A 36 -23.25 40.58 13.38
C VAL A 36 -24.41 41.41 14.00
N THR A 37 -25.66 41.13 13.61
CA THR A 37 -26.88 41.77 14.14
C THR A 37 -27.40 41.15 15.44
N ALA A 38 -26.91 39.98 15.87
CA ALA A 38 -27.22 39.43 17.18
C ALA A 38 -26.30 40.03 18.26
N ARG A 39 -26.88 40.70 19.26
CA ARG A 39 -26.14 41.23 20.43
C ARG A 39 -25.45 40.07 21.18
N ASN A 40 -24.18 39.81 20.87
CA ASN A 40 -23.28 39.04 21.71
C ASN A 40 -22.01 39.86 21.97
N ASN A 41 -21.38 39.64 23.13
CA ASN A 41 -20.18 40.39 23.54
C ASN A 41 -18.93 40.01 22.73
N ALA A 42 -19.02 39.05 21.79
CA ALA A 42 -17.95 38.61 20.92
C ALA A 42 -17.82 39.47 19.65
N GLY A 43 -18.94 40.01 19.14
CA GLY A 43 -18.95 40.88 17.95
C GLY A 43 -18.07 42.13 18.07
N ALA A 44 -17.82 42.62 19.28
CA ALA A 44 -16.97 43.80 19.54
C ALA A 44 -15.46 43.52 19.43
N ALA A 45 -15.02 42.25 19.43
CA ALA A 45 -13.60 41.87 19.43
C ALA A 45 -13.04 41.55 18.03
N LEU A 46 -13.90 41.40 17.01
CA LEU A 46 -13.53 40.96 15.66
C LEU A 46 -12.86 42.04 14.78
N GLY A 47 -12.76 43.27 15.28
CA GLY A 47 -12.41 44.44 14.46
C GLY A 47 -10.91 44.72 14.21
N LYS A 48 -9.95 43.86 14.57
CA LYS A 48 -8.51 44.26 14.53
C LYS A 48 -7.44 43.26 14.04
N SER A 49 -7.74 42.06 13.51
CA SER A 49 -6.65 41.14 13.11
C SER A 49 -6.88 40.23 11.89
N GLY A 50 -7.96 40.34 11.13
CA GLY A 50 -8.19 39.52 9.92
C GLY A 50 -8.44 38.02 10.17
N ARG A 51 -8.08 37.47 11.34
CA ARG A 51 -8.58 36.20 11.89
C ARG A 51 -9.02 36.42 13.34
N ALA A 52 -10.20 35.91 13.69
CA ALA A 52 -10.70 35.97 15.06
C ALA A 52 -9.70 35.28 16.02
N PRO A 53 -9.43 35.82 17.23
CA PRO A 53 -8.51 35.21 18.19
C PRO A 53 -8.83 33.72 18.42
N GLY A 54 -7.84 32.84 18.34
CA GLY A 54 -7.97 31.40 18.60
C GLY A 54 -8.32 30.52 17.39
N TRP A 55 -8.28 31.04 16.16
CA TRP A 55 -8.37 30.24 14.92
C TRP A 55 -6.97 29.99 14.33
N LEU A 56 -6.65 28.73 14.05
CA LEU A 56 -5.38 28.30 13.47
C LEU A 56 -5.52 28.14 11.95
N PRO A 57 -4.44 28.31 11.16
CA PRO A 57 -4.44 27.90 9.76
C PRO A 57 -4.75 26.41 9.62
N ALA A 58 -5.50 26.03 8.58
CA ALA A 58 -5.81 24.64 8.31
C ALA A 58 -5.66 24.29 6.83
N LEU A 59 -5.35 23.02 6.56
CA LEU A 59 -5.28 22.44 5.21
C LEU A 59 -6.39 21.41 5.04
N VAL A 60 -7.09 21.46 3.91
CA VAL A 60 -8.07 20.45 3.49
C VAL A 60 -7.75 20.03 2.06
N PRO A 61 -7.63 18.74 1.73
CA PRO A 61 -7.63 17.60 2.65
C PRO A 61 -6.47 17.67 3.66
N GLY A 62 -6.71 17.15 4.87
CA GLY A 62 -5.72 17.18 5.94
C GLY A 62 -6.22 16.59 7.24
N SER A 63 -5.43 16.78 8.29
CA SER A 63 -5.69 16.32 9.64
C SER A 63 -5.54 17.43 10.69
N VAL A 64 -6.31 17.33 11.77
CA VAL A 64 -6.22 18.21 12.93
C VAL A 64 -4.80 18.21 13.52
N VAL A 65 -4.18 17.04 13.68
CA VAL A 65 -2.83 16.95 14.22
C VAL A 65 -1.83 17.64 13.30
N GLY A 66 -1.96 17.44 11.98
CA GLY A 66 -1.14 18.17 10.99
C GLY A 66 -1.33 19.69 11.06
N ASP A 67 -2.56 20.16 11.26
CA ASP A 67 -2.85 21.59 11.42
C ASP A 67 -2.25 22.17 12.70
N LEU A 68 -2.29 21.44 13.81
CA LEU A 68 -1.64 21.83 15.07
C LEU A 68 -0.12 21.91 14.95
N VAL A 69 0.50 20.98 14.21
CA VAL A 69 1.93 21.01 13.92
C VAL A 69 2.27 22.22 13.04
N ARG A 70 1.52 22.46 11.96
CA ARG A 70 1.70 23.64 11.09
C ARG A 70 1.56 24.96 11.84
N ALA A 71 0.70 25.01 12.84
CA ALA A 71 0.50 26.18 13.71
C ALA A 71 1.55 26.34 14.81
N GLY A 72 2.41 25.33 15.03
CA GLY A 72 3.41 25.33 16.10
C GLY A 72 2.86 25.00 17.49
N GLU A 73 1.63 24.48 17.57
CA GLU A 73 0.98 24.06 18.84
C GLU A 73 1.40 22.64 19.26
N LEU A 74 1.82 21.81 18.30
CA LEU A 74 2.43 20.50 18.53
C LEU A 74 3.79 20.41 17.84
N ALA A 75 4.74 19.73 18.48
CA ALA A 75 5.93 19.25 17.79
C ALA A 75 5.55 18.14 16.80
N ASP A 76 6.41 17.86 15.83
CA ASP A 76 6.21 16.74 14.89
C ASP A 76 5.98 15.42 15.66
N PRO A 77 4.78 14.79 15.54
CA PRO A 77 4.42 13.59 16.29
C PRO A 77 5.27 12.37 15.90
N TYR A 78 5.93 12.41 14.75
CA TYR A 78 6.74 11.29 14.23
C TYR A 78 8.15 11.24 14.81
N LEU A 79 8.61 12.29 15.52
CA LEU A 79 9.95 12.32 16.12
C LEU A 79 9.98 11.76 17.53
N GLY A 80 10.96 10.91 17.83
CA GLY A 80 11.25 10.41 19.18
C GLY A 80 10.02 9.78 19.87
N ARG A 81 9.42 10.52 20.82
CA ARG A 81 8.20 10.09 21.53
C ARG A 81 7.08 11.14 21.48
N ASN A 82 7.14 12.03 20.49
CA ASN A 82 6.28 13.21 20.42
C ASN A 82 4.81 12.88 20.15
N SER A 83 4.50 11.75 19.53
CA SER A 83 3.11 11.30 19.30
C SER A 83 2.26 11.33 20.59
N ARG A 84 2.85 11.04 21.75
CA ARG A 84 2.19 11.11 23.06
C ARG A 84 1.65 12.51 23.40
N GLN A 85 2.29 13.55 22.89
CA GLN A 85 1.87 14.94 23.09
C GLN A 85 0.64 15.30 22.24
N ALA A 86 0.35 14.51 21.19
CA ALA A 86 -0.81 14.71 20.32
C ALA A 86 -2.07 13.94 20.76
N GLU A 87 -1.96 12.99 21.71
CA GLU A 87 -3.06 12.09 22.09
C GLU A 87 -4.34 12.81 22.57
N TRP A 88 -4.21 14.02 23.15
CA TRP A 88 -5.35 14.79 23.62
C TRP A 88 -6.25 15.29 22.48
N ALA A 89 -5.69 15.51 21.28
CA ALA A 89 -6.42 16.11 20.16
C ALA A 89 -7.65 15.29 19.77
N ALA A 90 -7.51 13.97 19.79
CA ALA A 90 -8.58 13.01 19.47
C ALA A 90 -9.78 13.10 20.42
N SER A 91 -9.61 13.64 21.63
CA SER A 91 -10.68 13.79 22.62
C SER A 91 -11.52 15.07 22.46
N ARG A 92 -11.21 15.90 21.46
CA ARG A 92 -11.83 17.22 21.28
C ARG A 92 -12.72 17.27 20.05
N THR A 93 -13.66 18.21 20.11
CA THR A 93 -14.43 18.66 18.95
C THR A 93 -13.64 19.74 18.23
N TRP A 94 -13.64 19.71 16.90
CA TRP A 94 -12.92 20.67 16.07
C TRP A 94 -13.88 21.36 15.10
N VAL A 95 -13.72 22.67 14.93
CA VAL A 95 -14.49 23.44 13.96
C VAL A 95 -13.57 23.89 12.84
N TYR A 96 -13.77 23.35 11.65
CA TYR A 96 -13.18 23.86 10.42
C TYR A 96 -14.07 24.95 9.83
N ARG A 97 -13.45 25.99 9.25
CA ARG A 97 -14.16 27.09 8.61
C ARG A 97 -13.38 27.66 7.45
N ARG A 98 -14.09 27.97 6.35
CA ARG A 98 -13.59 28.81 5.25
C ARG A 98 -14.69 29.74 4.74
N GLU A 99 -14.29 30.73 3.97
CA GLU A 99 -15.21 31.53 3.16
C GLU A 99 -15.07 31.10 1.69
N PHE A 100 -16.13 31.29 0.92
CA PHE A 100 -16.13 31.10 -0.53
C PHE A 100 -17.06 32.13 -1.16
N GLU A 101 -16.80 32.48 -2.42
CA GLU A 101 -17.56 33.49 -3.15
C GLU A 101 -18.21 32.87 -4.38
N LEU A 102 -19.44 33.26 -4.67
CA LEU A 102 -20.18 32.81 -5.84
C LEU A 102 -20.90 33.98 -6.54
N PRO A 103 -21.02 33.95 -7.88
CA PRO A 103 -22.00 34.78 -8.55
C PRO A 103 -23.43 34.32 -8.18
N PRO A 104 -24.45 35.18 -8.35
CA PRO A 104 -25.85 34.76 -8.22
C PRO A 104 -26.15 33.59 -9.15
N LEU A 105 -26.90 32.61 -8.65
CA LEU A 105 -27.28 31.43 -9.43
C LEU A 105 -28.19 31.85 -10.59
N ARG A 106 -27.96 31.27 -11.78
CA ARG A 106 -28.83 31.50 -12.93
C ARG A 106 -30.12 30.71 -12.78
N GLN A 107 -31.10 31.05 -13.61
CA GLN A 107 -32.35 30.32 -13.68
C GLN A 107 -32.08 28.82 -13.91
N PHE A 108 -32.67 27.98 -13.07
CA PHE A 108 -32.54 26.51 -13.05
C PHE A 108 -31.20 25.95 -12.57
N GLU A 109 -30.19 26.77 -12.28
CA GLU A 109 -28.98 26.28 -11.62
C GLU A 109 -29.28 25.93 -10.16
N ARG A 110 -28.65 24.85 -9.69
CA ARG A 110 -28.58 24.46 -8.29
C ARG A 110 -27.13 24.45 -7.84
N ALA A 111 -26.92 24.58 -6.53
CA ALA A 111 -25.62 24.47 -5.90
C ALA A 111 -25.61 23.26 -4.96
N VAL A 112 -24.73 22.31 -5.20
CA VAL A 112 -24.60 21.07 -4.43
C VAL A 112 -23.21 21.03 -3.81
N LEU A 113 -23.16 21.07 -2.47
CA LEU A 113 -21.92 20.95 -1.70
C LEU A 113 -21.58 19.48 -1.49
N CYS A 114 -20.38 19.07 -1.93
CA CYS A 114 -19.94 17.70 -1.96
C CYS A 114 -18.73 17.50 -1.04
N PHE A 115 -18.81 16.49 -0.18
CA PHE A 115 -17.70 16.01 0.65
C PHE A 115 -17.35 14.57 0.26
N ASP A 116 -16.08 14.31 -0.03
CA ASP A 116 -15.61 12.97 -0.39
C ASP A 116 -15.20 12.13 0.84
N GLY A 117 -15.10 12.74 2.03
CA GLY A 117 -14.88 12.05 3.30
C GLY A 117 -14.49 12.96 4.46
N ILE A 118 -15.02 12.67 5.65
CA ILE A 118 -14.70 13.34 6.92
C ILE A 118 -14.48 12.25 7.97
N ASP A 119 -13.47 12.40 8.83
CA ASP A 119 -13.14 11.44 9.87
C ASP A 119 -13.13 12.09 11.26
N PRO A 120 -13.91 11.58 12.24
CA PRO A 120 -14.80 10.42 12.18
C PRO A 120 -16.13 10.64 11.44
N GLY A 121 -16.38 11.86 11.01
CA GLY A 121 -17.66 12.35 10.53
C GLY A 121 -17.85 13.76 11.07
N GLY A 122 -18.93 14.42 10.69
CA GLY A 122 -19.18 15.78 11.18
C GLY A 122 -20.44 16.43 10.66
N ARG A 123 -20.81 17.54 11.28
CA ARG A 123 -21.96 18.38 10.92
C ARG A 123 -21.50 19.54 10.05
N VAL A 124 -22.27 19.82 9.00
CA VAL A 124 -21.93 20.82 7.98
C VAL A 124 -22.89 21.99 8.06
N TYR A 125 -22.35 23.20 8.02
CA TYR A 125 -23.11 24.44 8.10
C TYR A 125 -22.72 25.39 6.96
N VAL A 126 -23.73 26.02 6.34
CA VAL A 126 -23.56 27.16 5.43
C VAL A 126 -24.27 28.36 6.03
N ASP A 127 -23.54 29.46 6.26
CA ASP A 127 -24.06 30.67 6.90
C ASP A 127 -24.82 30.41 8.21
N ALA A 128 -24.25 29.53 9.04
CA ALA A 128 -24.78 29.06 10.32
C ALA A 128 -26.13 28.29 10.24
N VAL A 129 -26.53 27.85 9.04
CA VAL A 129 -27.63 26.90 8.82
C VAL A 129 -27.04 25.51 8.65
N GLU A 130 -27.49 24.54 9.43
CA GLU A 130 -27.09 23.14 9.26
C GLU A 130 -27.65 22.61 7.95
N VAL A 131 -26.78 22.12 7.08
CA VAL A 131 -27.18 21.54 5.78
C VAL A 131 -27.16 20.01 5.80
N GLY A 132 -26.52 19.41 6.81
CA GLY A 132 -26.58 17.97 7.08
C GLY A 132 -25.33 17.43 7.79
N ARG A 133 -25.22 16.10 7.81
CA ARG A 133 -24.17 15.35 8.50
C ARG A 133 -23.48 14.36 7.56
N VAL A 134 -22.19 14.13 7.78
CA VAL A 134 -21.40 13.05 7.17
C VAL A 134 -21.16 11.97 8.23
N ASP A 135 -21.66 10.76 7.98
CA ASP A 135 -21.69 9.65 8.93
C ASP A 135 -20.58 8.62 8.65
N GLY A 136 -19.33 8.97 8.91
CA GLY A 136 -18.22 8.03 8.83
C GLY A 136 -17.18 8.34 7.76
N LEU A 137 -16.09 7.56 7.78
CA LEU A 137 -14.87 7.80 7.02
C LEU A 137 -15.07 7.70 5.50
N TYR A 138 -15.84 6.69 5.06
CA TYR A 138 -15.98 6.32 3.66
C TYR A 138 -17.24 6.86 2.99
N HIS A 139 -18.12 7.51 3.75
CA HIS A 139 -19.37 8.05 3.24
C HIS A 139 -19.13 9.39 2.54
N GLN A 140 -19.49 9.44 1.27
CA GLN A 140 -19.57 10.70 0.53
C GLN A 140 -20.90 11.37 0.82
N ALA A 141 -20.90 12.69 1.00
CA ALA A 141 -22.10 13.46 1.29
C ALA A 141 -22.32 14.57 0.25
N ARG A 142 -23.59 14.83 -0.05
CA ARG A 142 -24.03 15.83 -1.03
C ARG A 142 -25.20 16.61 -0.45
N PHE A 143 -25.02 17.91 -0.25
CA PHE A 143 -26.03 18.80 0.34
C PHE A 143 -26.48 19.82 -0.70
N ASP A 144 -27.79 19.91 -0.95
CA ASP A 144 -28.33 20.98 -1.78
C ASP A 144 -28.32 22.28 -0.95
N VAL A 145 -27.53 23.25 -1.40
CA VAL A 145 -27.35 24.55 -0.73
C VAL A 145 -27.88 25.71 -1.57
N THR A 146 -28.73 25.39 -2.55
CA THR A 146 -29.23 26.34 -3.56
C THR A 146 -29.92 27.54 -2.92
N GLU A 147 -30.80 27.33 -1.94
CA GLU A 147 -31.53 28.41 -1.29
C GLU A 147 -30.61 29.35 -0.49
N GLN A 148 -29.58 28.77 0.13
CA GLN A 148 -28.62 29.49 0.97
C GLN A 148 -27.73 30.40 0.12
N VAL A 149 -27.37 29.97 -1.11
CA VAL A 149 -26.41 30.69 -1.97
C VAL A 149 -27.03 31.34 -3.20
N ALA A 150 -28.36 31.31 -3.35
CA ALA A 150 -29.08 31.74 -4.56
C ALA A 150 -28.70 33.13 -5.06
N TYR A 151 -28.52 34.09 -4.15
CA TYR A 151 -28.22 35.48 -4.48
C TYR A 151 -26.72 35.76 -4.68
N GLY A 152 -25.86 34.75 -4.55
CA GLY A 152 -24.40 34.89 -4.62
C GLY A 152 -23.84 35.72 -3.47
N GLY A 153 -22.57 36.11 -3.62
CA GLY A 153 -21.79 36.83 -2.62
C GLY A 153 -20.86 35.90 -1.84
N THR A 154 -20.38 36.40 -0.71
CA THR A 154 -19.48 35.67 0.19
C THR A 154 -20.30 34.84 1.19
N HIS A 155 -20.05 33.55 1.21
CA HIS A 155 -20.67 32.57 2.10
C HIS A 155 -19.63 31.93 3.00
N ARG A 156 -20.09 31.49 4.18
CA ARG A 156 -19.25 30.80 5.15
C ARG A 156 -19.62 29.34 5.24
N LEU A 157 -18.63 28.49 5.00
CA LEU A 157 -18.71 27.05 5.25
C LEU A 157 -18.05 26.74 6.60
N ALA A 158 -18.77 26.03 7.46
CA ALA A 158 -18.23 25.50 8.71
C ALA A 158 -18.54 24.01 8.85
N VAL A 159 -17.58 23.26 9.39
CA VAL A 159 -17.69 21.82 9.63
C VAL A 159 -17.30 21.54 11.06
N VAL A 160 -18.20 20.92 11.83
CA VAL A 160 -17.96 20.49 13.21
C VAL A 160 -17.62 19.01 13.20
N ILE A 161 -16.36 18.70 13.48
CA ILE A 161 -15.83 17.35 13.56
C ILE A 161 -15.93 16.87 15.01
N ASP A 162 -16.60 15.74 15.21
CA ASP A 162 -16.84 15.16 16.53
C ASP A 162 -15.53 14.54 17.10
N PRO A 163 -15.43 14.37 18.44
CA PRO A 163 -14.33 13.62 19.05
C PRO A 163 -14.20 12.23 18.45
N ALA A 164 -12.97 11.70 18.41
CA ALA A 164 -12.75 10.35 17.93
C ALA A 164 -13.56 9.36 18.78
N PRO A 165 -14.30 8.43 18.16
CA PRO A 165 -15.04 7.42 18.89
C PRO A 165 -14.07 6.49 19.66
N PRO A 166 -14.55 5.78 20.69
CA PRO A 166 -13.76 4.73 21.31
C PRO A 166 -13.44 3.62 20.29
N GLY A 167 -12.30 2.96 20.47
CA GLY A 167 -11.86 1.86 19.60
C GLY A 167 -10.81 1.00 20.30
N GLU A 168 -10.52 -0.15 19.70
CA GLU A 168 -9.69 -1.20 20.30
C GLU A 168 -8.31 -1.26 19.63
N PRO A 169 -7.20 -1.25 20.41
CA PRO A 169 -5.86 -1.42 19.89
C PRO A 169 -5.62 -2.87 19.44
N GLN A 170 -4.43 -3.18 18.93
CA GLN A 170 -4.05 -4.55 18.55
C GLN A 170 -4.21 -5.56 19.68
N VAL A 171 -3.89 -5.21 20.93
CA VAL A 171 -4.13 -6.09 22.10
C VAL A 171 -5.41 -5.62 22.80
N GLY A 172 -6.55 -6.02 22.25
CA GLY A 172 -7.90 -5.67 22.66
C GLY A 172 -8.93 -6.73 22.23
N ARG A 173 -10.15 -6.32 21.90
CA ARG A 173 -11.23 -7.24 21.51
C ARG A 173 -11.90 -6.84 20.20
N THR A 174 -11.89 -7.70 19.18
CA THR A 174 -12.49 -7.40 17.87
C THR A 174 -14.01 -7.27 17.97
N ASP A 175 -14.67 -8.03 18.85
CA ASP A 175 -16.12 -7.95 19.07
C ASP A 175 -16.60 -6.61 19.66
N ARG A 176 -15.68 -5.77 20.14
CA ARG A 176 -15.98 -4.42 20.65
C ARG A 176 -15.71 -3.31 19.64
N VAL A 177 -15.15 -3.64 18.48
CA VAL A 177 -14.93 -2.68 17.42
C VAL A 177 -16.29 -2.32 16.81
N GLY A 178 -16.77 -1.11 17.10
CA GLY A 178 -18.06 -0.60 16.60
C GLY A 178 -17.95 0.24 15.34
N ARG A 179 -16.76 0.37 14.74
CA ARG A 179 -16.51 1.28 13.62
C ARG A 179 -15.63 0.63 12.56
N HIS A 180 -15.99 0.86 11.30
CA HIS A 180 -15.16 0.54 10.14
C HIS A 180 -14.21 1.69 9.81
N ALA A 181 -12.99 1.64 10.34
CA ALA A 181 -11.95 2.65 10.14
C ALA A 181 -10.56 2.05 10.43
N PRO A 182 -9.46 2.67 9.99
CA PRO A 182 -8.11 2.20 10.30
C PRO A 182 -7.91 2.03 11.81
N ARG A 183 -7.74 0.78 12.22
CA ARG A 183 -7.54 0.41 13.62
C ARG A 183 -6.14 0.74 14.10
N MET A 184 -5.17 0.79 13.18
CA MET A 184 -3.77 1.06 13.51
C MET A 184 -3.57 2.35 14.33
N GLY A 185 -4.39 3.39 14.09
CA GLY A 185 -4.30 4.67 14.82
C GLY A 185 -4.71 4.58 16.30
N TYR A 186 -5.39 3.51 16.72
CA TYR A 186 -5.70 3.26 18.13
C TYR A 186 -4.54 2.62 18.90
N GLY A 187 -3.51 2.16 18.18
CA GLY A 187 -2.34 1.45 18.70
C GLY A 187 -2.19 0.08 18.03
N TRP A 188 -1.02 -0.15 17.44
CA TRP A 188 -0.63 -1.36 16.72
C TRP A 188 0.88 -1.61 16.87
N ASP A 189 1.35 -2.80 16.50
CA ASP A 189 2.75 -3.22 16.63
C ASP A 189 3.76 -2.35 15.85
N PHE A 190 3.32 -1.66 14.80
CA PHE A 190 4.10 -0.68 14.03
C PHE A 190 3.53 0.76 14.08
N CYS A 191 2.47 1.02 14.86
CA CYS A 191 1.88 2.37 14.93
C CYS A 191 1.48 2.70 16.37
N PRO A 192 2.03 3.75 16.99
CA PRO A 192 1.55 4.18 18.30
C PRO A 192 0.12 4.73 18.18
N ARG A 193 -0.48 5.04 19.33
CA ARG A 193 -1.76 5.73 19.36
C ARG A 193 -1.63 7.12 18.73
N LEU A 194 -2.19 7.27 17.53
CA LEU A 194 -2.26 8.50 16.77
C LEU A 194 -3.51 8.44 15.90
N ILE A 195 -4.64 8.85 16.48
CA ILE A 195 -5.93 8.79 15.78
C ILE A 195 -6.07 9.99 14.84
N HIS A 196 -6.38 9.70 13.58
CA HIS A 196 -6.73 10.71 12.60
C HIS A 196 -8.07 11.40 12.93
N GLN A 197 -8.13 12.71 12.76
CA GLN A 197 -9.36 13.51 12.71
C GLN A 197 -9.18 14.59 11.66
N GLY A 198 -10.20 14.88 10.86
CA GLY A 198 -10.11 15.93 9.84
C GLY A 198 -11.04 15.73 8.66
N ILE A 199 -11.08 16.74 7.79
CA ILE A 199 -11.65 16.63 6.45
C ILE A 199 -10.55 16.02 5.57
N TRP A 200 -10.56 14.69 5.48
CA TRP A 200 -9.43 13.91 4.93
C TRP A 200 -9.47 13.72 3.41
N ARG A 201 -10.56 14.13 2.76
CA ARG A 201 -10.76 14.11 1.32
C ARG A 201 -11.41 15.39 0.82
N SER A 202 -11.42 15.56 -0.49
CA SER A 202 -11.79 16.80 -1.16
C SER A 202 -13.20 17.30 -0.83
N VAL A 203 -13.33 18.63 -0.85
CA VAL A 203 -14.57 19.38 -0.75
C VAL A 203 -14.74 20.21 -2.00
N ARG A 204 -15.94 20.16 -2.60
CA ARG A 204 -16.25 20.96 -3.79
C ARG A 204 -17.68 21.44 -3.77
N LEU A 205 -17.95 22.53 -4.47
CA LEU A 205 -19.31 22.97 -4.78
C LEU A 205 -19.58 22.77 -6.27
N GLU A 206 -20.56 21.96 -6.60
CA GLU A 206 -21.04 21.77 -7.97
C GLU A 206 -22.21 22.72 -8.23
N VAL A 207 -22.12 23.55 -9.28
CA VAL A 207 -23.16 24.51 -9.65
C VAL A 207 -23.67 24.26 -11.07
N GLY A 208 -24.95 23.93 -11.23
CA GLY A 208 -25.51 23.63 -12.55
C GLY A 208 -26.97 23.16 -12.52
N PRO A 209 -27.63 23.04 -13.69
CA PRO A 209 -29.01 22.52 -13.76
C PRO A 209 -29.14 21.00 -13.60
N ALA A 210 -28.05 20.23 -13.71
CA ALA A 210 -28.06 18.78 -13.60
C ALA A 210 -26.83 18.27 -12.84
N HIS A 211 -26.99 17.27 -11.97
CA HIS A 211 -25.90 16.70 -11.19
C HIS A 211 -25.90 15.18 -11.31
N LEU A 212 -24.73 14.61 -11.58
CA LEU A 212 -24.52 13.18 -11.68
C LEU A 212 -23.89 12.66 -10.38
N SER A 213 -24.45 11.61 -9.80
CA SER A 213 -23.94 10.95 -8.60
C SER A 213 -24.04 9.44 -8.70
N GLY A 214 -23.44 8.72 -7.74
CA GLY A 214 -23.52 7.26 -7.67
C GLY A 214 -22.99 6.54 -8.92
N VAL A 215 -22.03 7.15 -9.63
CA VAL A 215 -21.49 6.59 -10.87
C VAL A 215 -20.69 5.32 -10.57
N GLN A 216 -21.28 4.19 -10.92
CA GLN A 216 -20.64 2.88 -10.91
C GLN A 216 -20.34 2.44 -12.34
N VAL A 217 -19.10 2.06 -12.58
CA VAL A 217 -18.66 1.46 -13.84
C VAL A 217 -18.06 0.09 -13.53
N ARG A 218 -18.40 -0.91 -14.33
CA ARG A 218 -17.84 -2.27 -14.22
C ARG A 218 -17.57 -2.81 -15.62
N THR A 219 -16.47 -3.53 -15.75
CA THR A 219 -16.12 -4.21 -16.99
C THR A 219 -16.22 -5.72 -16.84
N GLU A 220 -16.67 -6.38 -17.89
CA GLU A 220 -16.62 -7.82 -18.05
C GLU A 220 -15.87 -8.16 -19.34
N LEU A 221 -15.15 -9.28 -19.35
CA LEU A 221 -14.52 -9.84 -20.54
C LEU A 221 -14.95 -11.31 -20.63
N ASP A 222 -15.38 -11.72 -21.82
CA ASP A 222 -15.77 -13.11 -22.07
C ASP A 222 -14.55 -14.03 -22.04
N ALA A 223 -14.76 -15.32 -21.74
CA ALA A 223 -13.66 -16.27 -21.56
C ALA A 223 -12.85 -16.54 -22.84
N ASP A 224 -13.38 -16.22 -24.02
CA ASP A 224 -12.65 -16.28 -25.29
C ASP A 224 -11.73 -15.06 -25.53
N LEU A 225 -11.81 -14.05 -24.65
CA LEU A 225 -11.04 -12.80 -24.65
C LEU A 225 -11.31 -11.89 -25.85
N VAL A 226 -12.37 -12.15 -26.64
CA VAL A 226 -12.67 -11.40 -27.86
C VAL A 226 -13.72 -10.32 -27.64
N SER A 227 -14.67 -10.54 -26.72
CA SER A 227 -15.77 -9.60 -26.48
C SER A 227 -15.81 -9.18 -25.00
N GLY A 228 -16.02 -7.89 -24.75
CA GLY A 228 -16.17 -7.34 -23.41
C GLY A 228 -17.37 -6.41 -23.30
N ARG A 229 -17.80 -6.16 -22.07
CA ARG A 229 -18.93 -5.26 -21.76
C ARG A 229 -18.51 -4.20 -20.76
N VAL A 230 -19.03 -2.99 -20.93
CA VAL A 230 -18.97 -1.92 -19.94
C VAL A 230 -20.38 -1.68 -19.42
N HIS A 231 -20.57 -1.91 -18.13
CA HIS A 231 -21.80 -1.59 -17.42
C HIS A 231 -21.65 -0.25 -16.72
N VAL A 232 -22.60 0.66 -16.95
CA VAL A 232 -22.65 1.97 -16.31
C VAL A 232 -23.97 2.11 -15.57
N GLN A 233 -23.88 2.46 -14.30
CA GLN A 233 -25.00 2.86 -13.46
C GLN A 233 -24.72 4.23 -12.86
N ALA A 234 -25.74 5.09 -12.81
CA ALA A 234 -25.62 6.41 -12.20
C ALA A 234 -27.00 6.95 -11.79
N GLU A 235 -26.97 7.93 -10.90
CA GLU A 235 -28.13 8.74 -10.53
C GLU A 235 -27.98 10.14 -11.11
N LEU A 236 -29.04 10.64 -11.74
CA LEU A 236 -29.10 11.98 -12.32
C LEU A 236 -30.19 12.80 -11.64
N ASP A 237 -29.78 13.90 -11.03
CA ASP A 237 -30.69 14.90 -10.46
C ASP A 237 -30.82 16.09 -11.41
N VAL A 238 -32.04 16.46 -11.79
CA VAL A 238 -32.31 17.62 -12.67
C VAL A 238 -33.26 18.62 -12.00
N SER A 239 -33.00 19.91 -12.19
CA SER A 239 -33.84 21.01 -11.65
C SER A 239 -35.24 21.05 -12.30
N PRO A 240 -36.33 21.35 -11.55
CA PRO A 240 -37.67 21.55 -12.11
C PRO A 240 -37.71 22.84 -12.93
N GLY A 241 -38.10 22.72 -14.20
CA GLY A 241 -37.98 23.81 -15.17
C GLY A 241 -37.59 23.33 -16.56
N VAL A 242 -37.04 22.11 -16.65
CA VAL A 242 -37.14 21.28 -17.85
C VAL A 242 -38.64 20.96 -18.03
N PRO A 243 -39.31 21.37 -19.12
CA PRO A 243 -40.77 21.42 -19.18
C PRO A 243 -41.44 20.06 -18.91
N ALA A 244 -42.22 19.96 -17.83
CA ALA A 244 -42.95 18.76 -17.39
C ALA A 244 -44.10 18.29 -18.32
N GLY A 245 -44.12 18.75 -19.57
CA GLY A 245 -45.03 18.31 -20.63
C GLY A 245 -44.32 17.92 -21.93
N ALA A 246 -42.98 17.98 -21.96
CA ALA A 246 -42.14 17.38 -22.97
C ALA A 246 -41.39 16.23 -22.30
N ASP A 247 -41.45 15.05 -22.90
CA ASP A 247 -40.50 13.97 -22.64
C ASP A 247 -39.10 14.60 -22.49
N PRO A 248 -38.39 14.50 -21.34
CA PRO A 248 -37.07 15.06 -21.28
C PRO A 248 -36.26 14.37 -22.37
N GLN A 249 -35.87 15.10 -23.42
CA GLN A 249 -34.80 14.65 -24.34
C GLN A 249 -33.43 14.68 -23.62
N ALA A 250 -33.42 14.36 -22.33
CA ALA A 250 -32.23 14.05 -21.57
C ALA A 250 -31.88 12.60 -21.89
N SER A 251 -30.83 12.36 -22.66
CA SER A 251 -30.27 11.02 -22.84
C SER A 251 -28.84 10.98 -22.30
N VAL A 252 -28.36 9.78 -22.00
CA VAL A 252 -26.98 9.56 -21.60
C VAL A 252 -26.28 8.84 -22.71
N GLU A 253 -25.25 9.43 -23.28
CA GLU A 253 -24.35 8.77 -24.24
C GLU A 253 -23.10 8.29 -23.50
N ILE A 254 -22.74 7.04 -23.70
CA ILE A 254 -21.55 6.43 -23.11
C ILE A 254 -20.58 6.12 -24.24
N LEU A 255 -19.36 6.63 -24.15
CA LEU A 255 -18.29 6.36 -25.10
C LEU A 255 -17.19 5.57 -24.42
N VAL A 256 -16.76 4.47 -25.02
CA VAL A 256 -15.58 3.70 -24.59
C VAL A 256 -14.45 4.00 -25.55
N LYS A 257 -13.33 4.50 -25.03
CA LYS A 257 -12.18 4.97 -25.82
C LYS A 257 -10.88 4.27 -25.44
N HIS A 258 -10.02 4.05 -26.44
CA HIS A 258 -8.63 3.67 -26.27
C HIS A 258 -7.73 4.76 -26.88
N GLY A 259 -7.03 5.50 -26.04
CA GLY A 259 -6.50 6.82 -26.44
C GLY A 259 -7.63 7.70 -26.98
N GLU A 260 -7.44 8.31 -28.14
CA GLU A 260 -8.45 9.16 -28.78
C GLU A 260 -9.50 8.37 -29.60
N ARG A 261 -9.27 7.07 -29.83
CA ARG A 261 -10.17 6.24 -30.66
C ARG A 261 -11.38 5.77 -29.86
N VAL A 262 -12.58 6.07 -30.33
CA VAL A 262 -13.83 5.47 -29.82
C VAL A 262 -13.91 4.02 -30.30
N LEU A 263 -13.95 3.08 -29.36
CA LEU A 263 -14.12 1.64 -29.61
C LEU A 263 -15.59 1.26 -29.67
N ALA A 264 -16.42 1.84 -28.80
CA ALA A 264 -17.84 1.58 -28.72
C ALA A 264 -18.60 2.80 -28.20
N ALA A 265 -19.88 2.85 -28.52
CA ALA A 265 -20.81 3.85 -28.01
C ALA A 265 -22.13 3.20 -27.65
N GLY A 266 -22.77 3.68 -26.59
CA GLY A 266 -24.13 3.30 -26.21
C GLY A 266 -24.93 4.51 -25.76
N ALA A 267 -26.25 4.35 -25.71
CA ALA A 267 -27.14 5.37 -25.19
C ALA A 267 -28.13 4.76 -24.18
N ALA A 268 -28.44 5.52 -23.14
CA ALA A 268 -29.42 5.18 -22.12
C ALA A 268 -30.46 6.30 -22.02
N THR A 269 -31.74 5.93 -21.93
CA THR A 269 -32.79 6.87 -21.54
C THR A 269 -32.93 6.84 -20.02
N PRO A 270 -32.78 7.97 -19.31
CA PRO A 270 -32.98 8.05 -17.87
C PRO A 270 -34.40 7.61 -17.49
N LEU A 271 -34.52 6.70 -16.52
CA LEU A 271 -35.81 6.22 -16.03
C LEU A 271 -36.21 6.97 -14.76
N PRO A 272 -37.44 7.48 -14.63
CA PRO A 272 -37.89 8.14 -13.40
C PRO A 272 -37.74 7.19 -12.21
N ARG A 273 -37.11 7.66 -11.14
CA ARG A 273 -37.09 6.90 -9.89
C ARG A 273 -38.47 7.03 -9.23
N ALA A 274 -39.22 5.93 -9.13
CA ALA A 274 -40.40 5.92 -8.26
C ALA A 274 -39.93 6.20 -6.82
N PRO A 275 -40.64 7.05 -6.04
CA PRO A 275 -40.33 7.19 -4.61
C PRO A 275 -40.39 5.80 -3.97
N ARG A 276 -39.29 5.37 -3.34
CA ARG A 276 -39.21 4.05 -2.68
C ARG A 276 -40.27 3.96 -1.58
N ALA A 277 -41.00 2.84 -1.53
CA ALA A 277 -41.92 2.51 -0.45
C ALA A 277 -41.24 1.77 0.73
N ASP A 278 -39.92 1.55 0.66
CA ASP A 278 -39.20 0.62 1.55
C ASP A 278 -38.13 1.33 2.41
N ALA A 279 -38.47 2.48 2.99
CA ALA A 279 -37.76 2.95 4.17
C ALA A 279 -38.38 2.26 5.38
N ASP A 280 -37.68 1.26 5.93
CA ASP A 280 -37.92 0.85 7.31
C ASP A 280 -37.86 2.09 8.19
N THR A 281 -38.89 2.26 8.99
CA THR A 281 -39.17 3.45 9.79
C THR A 281 -38.13 3.59 10.90
N ASP A 282 -37.04 4.31 10.65
CA ASP A 282 -36.38 5.09 11.70
C ASP A 282 -37.06 6.45 11.80
N ALA A 283 -37.92 6.55 12.80
CA ALA A 283 -38.58 7.78 13.21
C ALA A 283 -37.54 8.70 13.85
N ASP A 284 -36.86 9.53 13.04
CA ASP A 284 -36.41 10.90 13.40
C ASP A 284 -35.67 11.66 12.27
N ALA A 285 -35.84 11.28 10.99
CA ALA A 285 -35.42 12.15 9.88
C ALA A 285 -36.54 13.15 9.54
N ASP A 286 -36.34 14.38 10.03
CA ASP A 286 -37.21 15.54 9.90
C ASP A 286 -37.68 15.79 8.44
N THR A 287 -38.97 16.07 8.35
CA THR A 287 -39.73 16.51 7.19
C THR A 287 -39.38 17.94 6.78
N ASP A 288 -38.88 18.20 5.57
CA ASP A 288 -39.44 19.23 4.65
C ASP A 288 -38.78 19.25 3.25
N THR A 289 -39.59 19.54 2.21
CA THR A 289 -39.24 20.00 0.83
C THR A 289 -38.76 19.04 -0.28
N ASP A 290 -39.19 17.77 -0.35
CA ASP A 290 -38.88 16.89 -1.52
C ASP A 290 -39.77 17.16 -2.77
N ALA A 291 -40.50 18.27 -2.84
CA ALA A 291 -41.45 18.59 -3.91
C ALA A 291 -40.82 19.21 -5.19
N ALA A 292 -39.50 19.38 -5.23
CA ALA A 292 -38.79 20.11 -6.28
C ALA A 292 -37.60 19.36 -6.90
N ARG A 293 -37.53 18.03 -6.85
CA ARG A 293 -36.42 17.26 -7.46
C ARG A 293 -36.95 16.15 -8.37
N ILE A 294 -36.43 16.05 -9.59
CA ILE A 294 -36.65 14.89 -10.46
C ILE A 294 -35.36 14.08 -10.47
N ARG A 295 -35.40 12.87 -9.89
CA ARG A 295 -34.26 11.94 -9.88
C ARG A 295 -34.49 10.85 -10.92
N PHE A 296 -33.48 10.59 -11.73
CA PHE A 296 -33.50 9.53 -12.73
C PHE A 296 -32.43 8.48 -12.44
N TRP A 297 -32.75 7.23 -12.74
CA TRP A 297 -31.79 6.13 -12.78
C TRP A 297 -31.28 5.93 -14.20
N ILE A 298 -29.97 5.79 -14.33
CA ILE A 298 -29.29 5.49 -15.59
C ILE A 298 -28.71 4.09 -15.47
N GLY A 299 -29.05 3.22 -16.41
CA GLY A 299 -28.44 1.90 -16.56
C GLY A 299 -28.17 1.63 -18.03
N ALA A 300 -26.92 1.33 -18.37
CA ALA A 300 -26.53 0.98 -19.72
C ALA A 300 -25.43 -0.07 -19.75
N THR A 301 -25.45 -0.87 -20.81
CA THR A 301 -24.40 -1.83 -21.14
C THR A 301 -23.91 -1.51 -22.54
N VAL A 302 -22.61 -1.36 -22.69
CA VAL A 302 -21.94 -1.11 -23.97
C VAL A 302 -21.06 -2.30 -24.31
N GLU A 303 -21.32 -2.94 -25.44
CA GLU A 303 -20.51 -4.03 -25.99
C GLU A 303 -19.24 -3.47 -26.65
N VAL A 304 -18.10 -4.09 -26.38
CA VAL A 304 -16.78 -3.72 -26.90
C VAL A 304 -16.15 -4.94 -27.54
N SER A 305 -15.95 -4.88 -28.85
CA SER A 305 -15.28 -5.95 -29.60
C SER A 305 -13.77 -5.75 -29.63
N GLU A 306 -13.04 -6.85 -29.43
CA GLU A 306 -11.57 -6.94 -29.45
C GLU A 306 -10.88 -5.85 -28.61
N PRO A 307 -11.23 -5.69 -27.31
CA PRO A 307 -10.56 -4.72 -26.47
C PRO A 307 -9.09 -5.10 -26.25
N ALA A 308 -8.21 -4.11 -26.23
CA ALA A 308 -6.84 -4.33 -25.74
C ALA A 308 -6.90 -4.77 -24.27
N LEU A 309 -6.24 -5.89 -23.97
CA LEU A 309 -6.31 -6.54 -22.65
C LEU A 309 -5.36 -5.88 -21.65
N TRP A 310 -5.82 -5.78 -20.40
CA TRP A 310 -4.99 -5.41 -19.28
C TRP A 310 -4.28 -6.65 -18.72
N TRP A 311 -2.97 -6.55 -18.52
CA TRP A 311 -2.14 -7.61 -17.94
C TRP A 311 -1.48 -7.19 -16.63
N PRO A 312 -1.31 -8.10 -15.66
CA PRO A 312 -0.48 -7.86 -14.49
C PRO A 312 0.99 -7.58 -14.85
N ASN A 313 1.70 -6.97 -13.91
CA ASN A 313 3.10 -6.59 -14.05
C ASN A 313 3.98 -7.76 -14.51
N GLY A 314 4.82 -7.49 -15.53
CA GLY A 314 5.72 -8.46 -16.14
C GLY A 314 5.05 -9.49 -17.07
N LEU A 315 3.72 -9.47 -17.25
CA LEU A 315 2.99 -10.46 -18.07
C LEU A 315 2.43 -9.90 -19.38
N GLY A 316 2.44 -8.58 -19.57
CA GLY A 316 1.96 -7.91 -20.78
C GLY A 316 1.75 -6.43 -20.55
N GLU A 317 1.10 -5.75 -21.51
CA GLU A 317 0.73 -4.33 -21.42
C GLU A 317 -0.45 -4.11 -20.46
N GLN A 318 -0.40 -3.01 -19.70
CA GLN A 318 -1.50 -2.56 -18.83
C GLN A 318 -2.48 -1.71 -19.64
N ALA A 319 -3.15 -2.30 -20.65
CA ALA A 319 -4.03 -1.53 -21.51
C ALA A 319 -5.22 -0.95 -20.73
N LEU A 320 -5.28 0.38 -20.66
CA LEU A 320 -6.35 1.14 -20.02
C LEU A 320 -7.20 1.86 -21.08
N HIS A 321 -8.49 1.92 -20.82
CA HIS A 321 -9.51 2.55 -21.65
C HIS A 321 -10.23 3.63 -20.84
N THR A 322 -10.81 4.61 -21.51
CA THR A 322 -11.60 5.67 -20.89
C THR A 322 -13.06 5.47 -21.22
N VAL A 323 -13.91 5.42 -20.20
CA VAL A 323 -15.36 5.49 -20.31
C VAL A 323 -15.76 6.94 -20.06
N GLU A 324 -16.31 7.59 -21.08
CA GLU A 324 -16.89 8.93 -20.96
C GLU A 324 -18.42 8.82 -20.85
N ILE A 325 -18.99 9.51 -19.87
CA ILE A 325 -20.44 9.59 -19.64
C ILE A 325 -20.85 11.00 -20.03
N HIS A 326 -21.64 11.11 -21.09
CA HIS A 326 -22.13 12.38 -21.61
C HIS A 326 -23.62 12.51 -21.33
N LEU A 327 -24.03 13.64 -20.75
CA LEU A 327 -25.43 14.03 -20.69
C LEU A 327 -25.77 14.80 -21.96
N VAL A 328 -26.84 14.41 -22.63
CA VAL A 328 -27.39 15.12 -23.78
C VAL A 328 -28.66 15.80 -23.31
N ILE A 329 -28.71 17.13 -23.29
CA ILE A 329 -29.88 17.92 -22.85
C ILE A 329 -30.23 18.89 -23.97
N ASP A 330 -31.48 18.85 -24.44
CA ASP A 330 -31.97 19.67 -25.57
C ASP A 330 -31.08 19.57 -26.83
N GLY A 331 -30.46 18.41 -27.05
CA GLY A 331 -29.55 18.14 -28.17
C GLY A 331 -28.10 18.61 -27.97
N GLU A 332 -27.79 19.29 -26.86
CA GLU A 332 -26.42 19.64 -26.48
C GLU A 332 -25.78 18.51 -25.66
N ARG A 333 -24.59 18.06 -26.08
CA ARG A 333 -23.83 17.01 -25.39
C ARG A 333 -22.79 17.61 -24.45
N VAL A 334 -22.78 17.17 -23.19
CA VAL A 334 -21.82 17.59 -22.18
C VAL A 334 -21.22 16.40 -21.45
N LEU A 335 -19.90 16.38 -21.32
CA LEU A 335 -19.18 15.39 -20.54
C LEU A 335 -19.51 15.58 -19.05
N ALA A 336 -20.18 14.60 -18.45
CA ALA A 336 -20.59 14.61 -17.05
C ALA A 336 -19.67 13.78 -16.15
N GLY A 337 -18.86 12.89 -16.73
CA GLY A 337 -17.85 12.16 -15.97
C GLY A 337 -17.00 11.24 -16.84
N THR A 338 -15.85 10.85 -16.29
CA THR A 338 -14.96 9.86 -16.89
C THR A 338 -14.58 8.79 -15.87
N ARG A 339 -14.34 7.57 -16.35
CA ARG A 339 -13.74 6.48 -15.57
C ARG A 339 -12.70 5.76 -16.41
N THR A 340 -11.57 5.42 -15.80
CA THR A 340 -10.58 4.53 -16.41
C THR A 340 -10.96 3.09 -16.12
N VAL A 341 -10.90 2.23 -17.14
CA VAL A 341 -11.22 0.79 -17.05
C VAL A 341 -10.17 -0.05 -17.77
N GLY A 342 -10.13 -1.34 -17.49
CA GLY A 342 -9.31 -2.31 -18.24
C GLY A 342 -10.06 -3.63 -18.41
N PHE A 343 -9.81 -4.32 -19.53
CA PHE A 343 -10.45 -5.59 -19.82
C PHE A 343 -9.49 -6.74 -19.49
N ARG A 344 -9.89 -7.58 -18.54
CA ARG A 344 -9.20 -8.82 -18.22
C ARG A 344 -10.21 -9.86 -17.75
N HIS A 345 -9.90 -11.12 -17.96
CA HIS A 345 -10.61 -12.24 -17.35
C HIS A 345 -9.74 -12.81 -16.24
N VAL A 346 -10.25 -12.89 -15.01
CA VAL A 346 -9.50 -13.43 -13.87
C VAL A 346 -10.37 -14.31 -12.99
N ARG A 347 -9.81 -15.44 -12.54
CA ARG A 347 -10.42 -16.32 -11.55
C ARG A 347 -9.36 -16.93 -10.65
N LEU A 348 -9.74 -17.30 -9.43
CA LEU A 348 -8.92 -18.11 -8.56
C LEU A 348 -9.21 -19.59 -8.82
N VAL A 349 -8.17 -20.41 -8.92
CA VAL A 349 -8.23 -21.86 -9.12
C VAL A 349 -7.41 -22.58 -8.05
N SER A 350 -7.75 -23.85 -7.79
CA SER A 350 -7.03 -24.66 -6.82
C SER A 350 -5.56 -24.82 -7.23
N ASN A 351 -4.68 -24.76 -6.23
CA ASN A 351 -3.26 -25.01 -6.43
C ASN A 351 -3.02 -26.46 -6.83
N GLU A 352 -1.87 -26.72 -7.44
CA GLU A 352 -1.50 -28.08 -7.78
C GLU A 352 -1.26 -28.91 -6.52
N GLY A 353 -1.96 -30.03 -6.40
CA GLY A 353 -1.85 -30.92 -5.24
C GLY A 353 -2.48 -30.38 -3.95
N SER A 354 -3.42 -29.42 -4.05
CA SER A 354 -4.23 -28.98 -2.91
C SER A 354 -4.97 -30.16 -2.26
N PRO A 355 -5.00 -30.24 -0.92
CA PRO A 355 -5.83 -31.20 -0.20
C PRO A 355 -7.33 -30.83 -0.31
N PRO A 356 -8.24 -31.78 -0.01
CA PRO A 356 -9.67 -31.49 0.06
C PRO A 356 -9.99 -30.39 1.07
N GLY A 357 -10.85 -29.44 0.70
CA GLY A 357 -11.27 -28.35 1.58
C GLY A 357 -10.37 -27.11 1.54
N ALA A 358 -9.22 -27.15 0.87
CA ALA A 358 -8.44 -25.95 0.60
C ALA A 358 -9.16 -25.02 -0.38
N LEU A 359 -9.12 -23.71 -0.12
CA LEU A 359 -9.57 -22.71 -1.06
C LEU A 359 -8.66 -22.62 -2.28
N ALA A 360 -9.13 -21.90 -3.29
CA ALA A 360 -8.39 -21.63 -4.51
C ALA A 360 -7.48 -20.42 -4.32
N TYR A 361 -6.16 -20.59 -4.46
CA TYR A 361 -5.21 -19.48 -4.29
C TYR A 361 -4.45 -19.11 -5.58
N THR A 362 -4.39 -19.99 -6.57
CA THR A 362 -3.70 -19.68 -7.83
C THR A 362 -4.57 -18.77 -8.70
N ALA A 363 -4.02 -17.67 -9.23
CA ALA A 363 -4.74 -16.83 -10.18
C ALA A 363 -4.58 -17.37 -11.61
N GLU A 364 -5.68 -17.44 -12.35
CA GLU A 364 -5.66 -17.58 -13.81
C GLU A 364 -6.08 -16.25 -14.42
N VAL A 365 -5.16 -15.57 -15.11
CA VAL A 365 -5.39 -14.26 -15.73
C VAL A 365 -5.30 -14.40 -17.25
N ASN A 366 -6.37 -14.05 -17.95
CA ASN A 366 -6.50 -14.17 -19.41
C ASN A 366 -6.11 -15.57 -19.92
N GLY A 367 -6.50 -16.62 -19.17
CA GLY A 367 -6.19 -18.02 -19.49
C GLY A 367 -4.80 -18.51 -19.07
N ARG A 368 -3.96 -17.66 -18.45
CA ARG A 368 -2.61 -18.02 -17.97
C ARG A 368 -2.59 -18.19 -16.45
N SER A 369 -2.22 -19.38 -15.98
CA SER A 369 -1.91 -19.64 -14.57
C SER A 369 -0.72 -18.79 -14.12
N THR A 370 -0.89 -18.07 -13.01
CA THR A 370 0.00 -17.01 -12.57
C THR A 370 0.28 -17.12 -11.07
N GLU A 371 1.57 -17.16 -10.72
CA GLU A 371 2.03 -17.05 -9.34
C GLU A 371 1.83 -15.61 -8.83
N LEU A 372 1.17 -15.46 -7.69
CA LEU A 372 0.91 -14.19 -7.03
C LEU A 372 1.99 -13.89 -5.99
N ILE A 373 3.11 -13.35 -6.49
CA ILE A 373 4.15 -12.73 -5.67
C ILE A 373 3.80 -11.26 -5.42
N GLY A 374 4.05 -10.75 -4.22
CA GLY A 374 3.52 -9.45 -3.85
C GLY A 374 3.90 -8.98 -2.47
N TRP A 375 3.25 -7.92 -2.01
CA TRP A 375 3.49 -7.35 -0.69
C TRP A 375 2.19 -7.12 0.07
N ASN A 376 2.26 -7.20 1.39
CA ASN A 376 1.24 -6.59 2.23
C ASN A 376 1.42 -5.06 2.26
N TRP A 377 0.31 -4.34 2.19
CA TRP A 377 0.21 -2.89 2.17
C TRP A 377 -0.52 -2.39 3.41
N ALA A 378 0.20 -1.60 4.21
CA ALA A 378 -0.37 -0.70 5.21
C ALA A 378 -0.50 0.71 4.61
N PRO A 379 -1.41 1.57 5.13
CA PRO A 379 -1.52 2.96 4.67
C PRO A 379 -0.17 3.69 4.71
N ALA A 380 0.10 4.54 3.72
CA ALA A 380 1.39 5.22 3.60
C ALA A 380 1.70 6.23 4.74
N GLU A 381 0.68 6.63 5.50
CA GLU A 381 0.76 7.54 6.65
C GLU A 381 -0.25 7.13 7.73
N ALA A 382 0.13 7.30 9.00
CA ALA A 382 -0.77 7.16 10.13
C ALA A 382 -1.86 8.25 10.10
N LEU A 383 -1.47 9.48 9.78
CA LEU A 383 -2.37 10.60 9.50
C LEU A 383 -2.70 10.63 8.01
N TYR A 384 -3.54 9.72 7.54
CA TYR A 384 -3.77 9.49 6.12
C TYR A 384 -4.30 10.70 5.31
N GLY A 385 -4.95 11.68 5.94
CA GLY A 385 -5.32 12.95 5.30
C GLY A 385 -4.12 13.81 4.88
N GLU A 386 -2.92 13.56 5.41
CA GLU A 386 -1.67 14.24 5.07
C GLU A 386 -0.88 13.53 3.96
N THR A 387 -1.37 12.38 3.47
CA THR A 387 -0.64 11.56 2.49
C THR A 387 -0.55 12.27 1.14
N SER A 388 0.66 12.48 0.64
CA SER A 388 0.82 13.00 -0.72
C SER A 388 0.54 11.93 -1.79
N PRO A 389 -0.16 12.28 -2.89
CA PRO A 389 -0.32 11.39 -4.04
C PRO A 389 1.01 10.89 -4.62
N ASP A 390 2.07 11.69 -4.54
CA ASP A 390 3.40 11.30 -4.98
C ASP A 390 4.01 10.19 -4.14
N LYS A 391 3.84 10.21 -2.81
CA LYS A 391 4.31 9.11 -1.94
C LYS A 391 3.60 7.81 -2.28
N VAL A 392 2.28 7.84 -2.49
CA VAL A 392 1.51 6.66 -2.91
C VAL A 392 2.02 6.11 -4.24
N ARG A 393 2.15 6.97 -5.26
CA ARG A 393 2.67 6.57 -6.58
C ARG A 393 4.09 6.00 -6.50
N HIS A 394 4.95 6.60 -5.68
CA HIS A 394 6.33 6.15 -5.46
C HIS A 394 6.39 4.76 -4.84
N LEU A 395 5.63 4.50 -3.77
CA LEU A 395 5.59 3.19 -3.12
C LEU A 395 5.00 2.11 -4.03
N VAL A 396 3.94 2.43 -4.78
CA VAL A 396 3.34 1.52 -5.77
C VAL A 396 4.35 1.19 -6.89
N ASP A 397 5.09 2.18 -7.39
CA ASP A 397 6.15 1.94 -8.36
C ASP A 397 7.30 1.10 -7.79
N LEU A 398 7.71 1.31 -6.53
CA LEU A 398 8.70 0.45 -5.88
C LEU A 398 8.23 -1.01 -5.83
N ALA A 399 6.96 -1.29 -5.51
CA ALA A 399 6.44 -2.66 -5.57
C ALA A 399 6.47 -3.23 -7.00
N ALA A 400 6.03 -2.46 -8.00
CA ALA A 400 6.08 -2.92 -9.38
C ALA A 400 7.53 -3.21 -9.84
N ARG A 401 8.48 -2.35 -9.47
CA ARG A 401 9.91 -2.53 -9.74
C ARG A 401 10.52 -3.72 -9.03
N SER A 402 9.94 -4.17 -7.91
CA SER A 402 10.38 -5.38 -7.24
C SER A 402 10.01 -6.65 -8.02
N GLY A 403 9.14 -6.56 -9.04
CA GLY A 403 8.56 -7.71 -9.73
C GLY A 403 7.26 -8.21 -9.10
N ALA A 404 6.73 -7.49 -8.10
CA ALA A 404 5.44 -7.83 -7.49
C ALA A 404 4.31 -7.78 -8.53
N ARG A 405 3.27 -8.58 -8.28
CA ARG A 405 2.03 -8.65 -9.06
C ARG A 405 0.80 -8.39 -8.22
N LEU A 406 0.91 -8.52 -6.90
CA LEU A 406 -0.21 -8.40 -5.97
C LEU A 406 0.15 -7.47 -4.81
N PHE A 407 -0.80 -6.60 -4.45
CA PHE A 407 -0.88 -6.01 -3.13
C PHE A 407 -2.02 -6.66 -2.36
N ARG A 408 -1.74 -7.09 -1.12
CA ARG A 408 -2.78 -7.33 -0.12
C ARG A 408 -2.91 -6.07 0.74
N VAL A 409 -4.01 -5.34 0.57
CA VAL A 409 -4.32 -4.17 1.40
C VAL A 409 -4.92 -4.67 2.70
N TRP A 410 -4.14 -4.50 3.77
CA TRP A 410 -4.39 -5.12 5.07
C TRP A 410 -5.59 -4.51 5.82
N GLY A 411 -6.36 -5.39 6.46
CA GLY A 411 -7.65 -5.10 7.09
C GLY A 411 -7.62 -4.28 8.38
N GLY A 412 -6.47 -3.96 8.98
CA GLY A 412 -6.44 -2.92 10.03
C GLY A 412 -6.18 -1.51 9.49
N GLY A 413 -6.02 -1.38 8.17
CA GLY A 413 -5.74 -0.14 7.46
C GLY A 413 -7.00 0.47 6.81
N LEU A 414 -6.79 1.16 5.69
CA LEU A 414 -7.85 1.79 4.91
C LEU A 414 -8.43 0.80 3.88
N VAL A 415 -9.71 1.00 3.55
CA VAL A 415 -10.10 0.77 2.16
C VAL A 415 -9.53 1.92 1.34
N GLU A 416 -8.56 1.59 0.49
CA GLU A 416 -7.61 2.57 -0.02
C GLU A 416 -8.23 3.69 -0.87
N THR A 417 -7.44 4.72 -1.11
CA THR A 417 -7.84 5.89 -1.88
C THR A 417 -7.91 5.59 -3.39
N PRO A 418 -8.72 6.32 -4.17
CA PRO A 418 -8.72 6.19 -5.64
C PRO A 418 -7.31 6.32 -6.25
N THR A 419 -6.48 7.22 -5.69
CA THR A 419 -5.09 7.42 -6.11
C THR A 419 -4.25 6.15 -6.04
N PHE A 420 -4.46 5.31 -5.01
CA PHE A 420 -3.79 4.02 -4.87
C PHE A 420 -4.20 3.05 -5.99
N TYR A 421 -5.50 2.82 -6.19
CA TYR A 421 -5.96 1.89 -7.23
C TYR A 421 -5.60 2.38 -8.63
N ASP A 422 -5.71 3.67 -8.90
CA ASP A 422 -5.27 4.26 -10.18
C ASP A 422 -3.78 4.02 -10.43
N ALA A 423 -2.95 4.09 -9.38
CA ALA A 423 -1.53 3.76 -9.49
C ALA A 423 -1.32 2.27 -9.74
N CYS A 424 -2.04 1.39 -9.05
CA CYS A 424 -1.99 -0.07 -9.25
C CYS A 424 -2.47 -0.49 -10.66
N ASP A 425 -3.53 0.14 -11.18
CA ASP A 425 -4.05 -0.07 -12.53
C ASP A 425 -2.97 0.21 -13.58
N ARG A 426 -2.23 1.32 -13.43
CA ARG A 426 -1.13 1.68 -14.34
C ARG A 426 0.09 0.79 -14.14
N ALA A 427 0.37 0.38 -12.90
CA ALA A 427 1.55 -0.42 -12.56
C ALA A 427 1.38 -1.93 -12.84
N GLY A 428 0.17 -2.38 -13.16
CA GLY A 428 -0.11 -3.80 -13.36
C GLY A 428 -0.16 -4.59 -12.05
N LEU A 429 -0.40 -3.92 -10.91
CA LEU A 429 -0.47 -4.57 -9.61
C LEU A 429 -1.93 -4.94 -9.32
N LEU A 430 -2.20 -6.24 -9.22
CA LEU A 430 -3.47 -6.73 -8.70
C LEU A 430 -3.63 -6.29 -7.24
N VAL A 431 -4.88 -6.10 -6.81
CA VAL A 431 -5.22 -5.67 -5.44
C VAL A 431 -6.19 -6.66 -4.81
N TRP A 432 -5.80 -7.23 -3.69
CA TRP A 432 -6.70 -7.84 -2.72
C TRP A 432 -7.03 -6.77 -1.68
N GLN A 433 -8.27 -6.30 -1.67
CA GLN A 433 -8.74 -5.28 -0.73
C GLN A 433 -9.50 -5.91 0.44
N GLU A 434 -8.93 -5.88 1.64
CA GLU A 434 -9.67 -6.23 2.86
C GLU A 434 -10.53 -5.04 3.34
N PHE A 435 -11.69 -5.31 3.93
CA PHE A 435 -12.40 -4.32 4.72
C PHE A 435 -11.61 -4.05 6.01
N SER A 436 -11.70 -2.84 6.57
CA SER A 436 -11.10 -2.40 7.83
C SER A 436 -11.56 -3.20 9.08
N GLN A 437 -11.34 -4.50 9.10
CA GLN A 437 -11.46 -5.44 10.21
C GLN A 437 -10.12 -6.17 10.38
N SER A 438 -9.67 -6.32 11.62
CA SER A 438 -8.41 -7.02 11.96
C SER A 438 -8.56 -7.76 13.28
N SER A 439 -7.60 -8.62 13.62
CA SER A 439 -7.48 -9.30 14.92
C SER A 439 -7.34 -8.30 16.08
N SER A 440 -7.56 -8.75 17.32
CA SER A 440 -7.25 -7.93 18.50
C SER A 440 -6.53 -8.71 19.60
N GLY A 441 -6.00 -9.90 19.34
CA GLY A 441 -5.16 -10.62 20.30
C GLY A 441 -5.89 -11.24 21.52
N ILE A 442 -6.79 -10.54 22.22
CA ILE A 442 -7.61 -11.15 23.31
C ILE A 442 -8.78 -11.92 22.71
N GLN A 443 -9.41 -11.35 21.69
CA GLN A 443 -10.51 -11.93 20.93
C GLN A 443 -10.47 -11.34 19.52
N SER A 444 -10.58 -12.20 18.50
CA SER A 444 -10.37 -11.79 17.10
C SER A 444 -11.61 -11.92 16.20
N ALA A 445 -12.73 -12.47 16.68
CA ALA A 445 -13.96 -12.55 15.90
C ALA A 445 -14.70 -11.20 15.86
N PRO A 446 -15.24 -10.78 14.71
CA PRO A 446 -16.11 -9.61 14.61
C PRO A 446 -17.36 -9.70 15.50
N SER A 447 -17.91 -8.53 15.84
CA SER A 447 -19.18 -8.42 16.56
C SER A 447 -20.34 -9.05 15.78
N ASP A 448 -21.25 -9.71 16.49
CA ASP A 448 -22.49 -10.28 15.96
C ASP A 448 -23.72 -9.37 16.20
N HIS A 449 -23.50 -8.18 16.78
CA HIS A 449 -24.57 -7.22 17.02
C HIS A 449 -25.22 -6.77 15.70
N PRO A 450 -26.58 -6.80 15.58
CA PRO A 450 -27.28 -6.42 14.35
C PRO A 450 -26.91 -5.03 13.81
N GLU A 451 -26.71 -4.06 14.71
CA GLU A 451 -26.29 -2.70 14.34
C GLU A 451 -24.92 -2.67 13.67
N PHE A 452 -23.96 -3.46 14.15
CA PHE A 452 -22.63 -3.56 13.54
C PHE A 452 -22.68 -4.26 12.18
N ILE A 453 -23.52 -5.30 12.05
CA ILE A 453 -23.70 -6.02 10.79
C ILE A 453 -24.31 -5.09 9.73
N GLU A 454 -25.33 -4.31 10.07
CA GLU A 454 -25.89 -3.33 9.14
C GLU A 454 -24.91 -2.19 8.85
N HIS A 455 -24.12 -1.77 9.84
CA HIS A 455 -23.02 -0.82 9.63
C HIS A 455 -22.05 -1.32 8.56
N LEU A 456 -21.58 -2.58 8.64
CA LEU A 456 -20.71 -3.16 7.61
C LEU A 456 -21.36 -3.21 6.22
N ARG A 457 -22.67 -3.50 6.14
CA ARG A 457 -23.40 -3.44 4.86
C ARG A 457 -23.44 -2.00 4.31
N ALA A 458 -23.70 -1.02 5.17
CA ALA A 458 -23.71 0.39 4.80
C ALA A 458 -22.34 0.86 4.26
N GLU A 459 -21.25 0.44 4.91
CA GLU A 459 -19.89 0.73 4.46
C GLU A 459 -19.58 0.06 3.11
N ALA A 460 -19.99 -1.19 2.92
CA ALA A 460 -19.86 -1.85 1.61
C ALA A 460 -20.61 -1.09 0.50
N ARG A 461 -21.82 -0.60 0.78
CA ARG A 461 -22.60 0.23 -0.17
C ARG A 461 -21.91 1.56 -0.48
N ALA A 462 -21.22 2.16 0.48
CA ALA A 462 -20.47 3.40 0.27
C ALA A 462 -19.20 3.19 -0.56
N VAL A 463 -18.50 2.07 -0.35
CA VAL A 463 -17.16 1.85 -0.90
C VAL A 463 -17.17 1.10 -2.22
N VAL A 464 -17.82 -0.06 -2.29
CA VAL A 464 -17.66 -1.04 -3.39
C VAL A 464 -17.97 -0.45 -4.76
N PRO A 465 -19.10 0.27 -4.99
CA PRO A 465 -19.44 0.77 -6.31
C PRO A 465 -18.37 1.68 -6.92
N SER A 466 -17.66 2.43 -6.08
CA SER A 466 -16.61 3.36 -6.50
C SER A 466 -15.28 2.67 -6.86
N ARG A 467 -15.20 1.34 -6.74
CA ARG A 467 -13.97 0.55 -6.99
C ARG A 467 -14.12 -0.50 -8.09
N THR A 468 -15.34 -0.81 -8.52
CA THR A 468 -15.59 -1.91 -9.47
C THR A 468 -14.98 -1.72 -10.85
N HIS A 469 -14.60 -0.48 -11.20
CA HIS A 469 -14.03 -0.13 -12.50
C HIS A 469 -12.52 -0.39 -12.59
N HIS A 470 -11.84 -0.61 -11.46
CA HIS A 470 -10.40 -0.79 -11.42
C HIS A 470 -9.99 -2.17 -11.95
N PRO A 471 -9.21 -2.26 -13.04
CA PRO A 471 -8.63 -3.51 -13.49
C PRO A 471 -7.55 -4.08 -12.55
N SER A 472 -7.09 -3.35 -11.54
CA SER A 472 -6.22 -3.91 -10.50
C SER A 472 -7.00 -4.76 -9.49
N LEU A 473 -8.22 -4.37 -9.10
CA LEU A 473 -8.99 -5.02 -8.03
C LEU A 473 -9.25 -6.50 -8.36
N LEU A 474 -8.52 -7.40 -7.72
CA LEU A 474 -8.60 -8.85 -7.91
C LEU A 474 -9.72 -9.44 -7.07
N MET A 475 -9.76 -9.12 -5.78
CA MET A 475 -10.67 -9.72 -4.83
C MET A 475 -10.95 -8.82 -3.63
N TRP A 476 -12.08 -9.08 -2.97
CA TRP A 476 -12.44 -8.47 -1.69
C TRP A 476 -12.14 -9.45 -0.54
N GLY A 477 -11.69 -8.90 0.59
CA GLY A 477 -11.45 -9.64 1.83
C GLY A 477 -12.28 -9.10 2.98
N GLY A 478 -12.70 -9.96 3.91
CA GLY A 478 -13.46 -9.53 5.08
C GLY A 478 -12.61 -8.84 6.16
N GLY A 479 -11.37 -9.28 6.36
CA GLY A 479 -10.42 -8.69 7.30
C GLY A 479 -9.24 -9.59 7.64
N ASN A 480 -8.32 -9.05 8.42
CA ASN A 480 -7.06 -9.70 8.81
C ASN A 480 -7.22 -10.55 10.09
N GLU A 481 -6.71 -11.78 10.07
CA GLU A 481 -6.52 -12.66 11.23
C GLU A 481 -7.76 -12.85 12.11
N LEU A 482 -8.94 -12.91 11.50
CA LEU A 482 -10.18 -13.09 12.21
C LEU A 482 -10.33 -14.57 12.54
N GLU A 483 -10.32 -14.91 13.83
CA GLU A 483 -10.43 -16.30 14.29
C GLU A 483 -11.30 -16.43 15.54
N ASP A 484 -11.79 -17.64 15.78
CA ASP A 484 -12.44 -18.08 17.01
C ASP A 484 -11.77 -19.34 17.56
N ASP A 485 -12.34 -19.95 18.61
CA ASP A 485 -11.78 -21.16 19.25
C ASP A 485 -11.68 -22.37 18.28
N ALA A 486 -12.37 -22.35 17.14
CA ALA A 486 -12.28 -23.38 16.11
C ALA A 486 -11.27 -23.05 15.00
N GLY A 487 -10.56 -21.93 15.11
CA GLY A 487 -9.53 -21.47 14.17
C GLY A 487 -10.02 -20.34 13.28
N PRO A 488 -9.32 -20.08 12.15
CA PRO A 488 -9.65 -18.99 11.25
C PRO A 488 -11.10 -18.98 10.79
N LEU A 489 -11.70 -17.79 10.78
CA LEU A 489 -13.11 -17.61 10.46
C LEU A 489 -13.39 -17.69 8.96
N ASP A 490 -14.57 -18.20 8.68
CA ASP A 490 -15.24 -18.16 7.40
C ASP A 490 -16.61 -17.48 7.63
N GLU A 491 -17.61 -17.82 6.82
CA GLU A 491 -18.96 -17.28 6.98
C GLU A 491 -19.76 -17.91 8.13
N ARG A 492 -19.10 -18.66 9.03
CA ARG A 492 -19.59 -18.87 10.41
C ARG A 492 -19.79 -17.55 11.15
N SER A 493 -19.03 -16.50 10.81
CA SER A 493 -19.25 -15.15 11.33
C SER A 493 -20.44 -14.47 10.62
N PRO A 494 -21.49 -14.04 11.34
CA PRO A 494 -22.61 -13.32 10.74
C PRO A 494 -22.21 -12.01 10.04
N ALA A 495 -21.21 -11.31 10.58
CA ALA A 495 -20.65 -10.10 9.99
C ALA A 495 -19.98 -10.37 8.64
N LEU A 496 -19.15 -11.42 8.56
CA LEU A 496 -18.46 -11.79 7.32
C LEU A 496 -19.43 -12.33 6.26
N ALA A 497 -20.41 -13.13 6.68
CA ALA A 497 -21.49 -13.60 5.79
C ALA A 497 -22.29 -12.43 5.20
N ALA A 498 -22.66 -11.47 6.04
CA ALA A 498 -23.40 -10.29 5.61
C ALA A 498 -22.61 -9.43 4.63
N LEU A 499 -21.33 -9.20 4.91
CA LEU A 499 -20.43 -8.43 4.06
C LEU A 499 -20.22 -9.10 2.70
N ARG A 500 -19.98 -10.42 2.68
CA ARG A 500 -19.89 -11.22 1.45
C ARG A 500 -21.15 -11.06 0.59
N ASP A 501 -22.32 -11.22 1.19
CA ASP A 501 -23.59 -11.17 0.46
C ASP A 501 -23.84 -9.79 -0.13
N GLU A 502 -23.48 -8.72 0.60
CA GLU A 502 -23.59 -7.35 0.11
C GLU A 502 -22.62 -7.08 -1.04
N ILE A 503 -21.37 -7.55 -0.94
CA ILE A 503 -20.37 -7.44 -2.02
C ILE A 503 -20.80 -8.22 -3.26
N ALA A 504 -21.31 -9.44 -3.10
CA ALA A 504 -21.80 -10.24 -4.23
C ALA A 504 -22.94 -9.56 -4.99
N ARG A 505 -23.75 -8.74 -4.28
CA ARG A 505 -24.79 -7.90 -4.88
C ARG A 505 -24.22 -6.68 -5.61
N LEU A 506 -23.17 -6.06 -5.07
CA LEU A 506 -22.59 -4.81 -5.55
C LEU A 506 -21.53 -4.99 -6.66
N ASP A 507 -20.78 -6.08 -6.65
CA ASP A 507 -19.69 -6.40 -7.58
C ASP A 507 -19.73 -7.91 -7.95
N PRO A 508 -20.77 -8.34 -8.67
CA PRO A 508 -21.02 -9.75 -8.93
C PRO A 508 -19.87 -10.39 -9.72
N GLY A 509 -19.48 -11.59 -9.29
CA GLY A 509 -18.40 -12.38 -9.91
C GLY A 509 -17.00 -12.05 -9.39
N ARG A 510 -16.83 -11.03 -8.55
CA ARG A 510 -15.53 -10.77 -7.90
C ARG A 510 -15.24 -11.85 -6.84
N PRO A 511 -14.03 -12.43 -6.82
CA PRO A 511 -13.63 -13.35 -5.75
C PRO A 511 -13.70 -12.69 -4.35
N TRP A 512 -13.99 -13.53 -3.36
CA TRP A 512 -14.13 -13.16 -1.95
C TRP A 512 -13.29 -14.08 -1.07
N MET A 513 -12.69 -13.52 -0.03
CA MET A 513 -12.01 -14.26 1.04
C MET A 513 -12.45 -13.74 2.40
N ALA A 514 -13.01 -14.60 3.26
CA ALA A 514 -13.59 -14.16 4.53
C ALA A 514 -12.56 -13.54 5.49
N THR A 515 -11.38 -14.17 5.60
CA THR A 515 -10.24 -13.65 6.35
C THR A 515 -8.93 -14.22 5.82
N SER A 516 -7.79 -13.69 6.26
CA SER A 516 -6.47 -14.26 6.02
C SER A 516 -5.68 -14.25 7.34
N PRO A 517 -5.13 -15.40 7.79
CA PRO A 517 -5.04 -16.65 7.06
C PRO A 517 -6.41 -17.37 6.99
N THR A 518 -6.73 -18.07 5.90
CA THR A 518 -8.02 -18.81 5.81
C THR A 518 -8.01 -20.16 6.54
N GLY A 519 -6.86 -20.65 7.01
CA GLY A 519 -6.76 -21.91 7.73
C GLY A 519 -6.92 -23.17 6.86
N PRO A 520 -6.95 -24.37 7.48
CA PRO A 520 -7.39 -24.64 8.84
C PRO A 520 -6.37 -24.38 9.95
N VAL A 521 -5.08 -24.18 9.63
CA VAL A 521 -4.08 -23.74 10.60
C VAL A 521 -3.64 -22.32 10.30
N PHE A 522 -3.59 -21.50 11.35
CA PHE A 522 -3.17 -20.11 11.27
C PHE A 522 -1.67 -19.97 10.97
N HIS A 523 -0.81 -20.57 11.80
CA HIS A 523 0.62 -20.26 11.80
C HIS A 523 1.48 -21.27 11.04
N ASN A 524 2.44 -20.78 10.25
CA ASN A 524 3.51 -21.61 9.68
C ASN A 524 4.62 -21.83 10.71
N ARG A 525 4.63 -23.02 11.32
CA ARG A 525 5.60 -23.39 12.36
C ARG A 525 6.11 -24.82 12.20
N LEU A 526 7.29 -25.08 12.76
CA LEU A 526 7.95 -26.40 12.70
C LEU A 526 7.13 -27.52 13.35
N ASP A 527 6.44 -27.23 14.46
CA ASP A 527 5.58 -28.20 15.16
C ASP A 527 4.31 -28.55 14.36
N VAL A 528 3.74 -27.57 13.64
CA VAL A 528 2.63 -27.81 12.71
C VAL A 528 3.11 -28.66 11.53
N LEU A 529 4.24 -28.31 10.93
CA LEU A 529 4.84 -29.08 9.83
C LEU A 529 5.12 -30.54 10.20
N ALA A 530 5.47 -30.80 11.47
CA ALA A 530 5.73 -32.15 11.96
C ALA A 530 4.44 -32.96 12.19
N SER A 531 3.33 -32.31 12.54
CA SER A 531 2.11 -32.98 13.00
C SER A 531 0.97 -32.98 11.99
N ARG A 532 0.75 -31.85 11.30
CA ARG A 532 -0.35 -31.64 10.34
C ARG A 532 0.12 -30.82 9.12
N PRO A 533 1.11 -31.28 8.35
CA PRO A 533 1.71 -30.52 7.25
C PRO A 533 0.75 -30.17 6.11
N ASP A 534 -0.30 -30.96 5.88
CA ASP A 534 -1.28 -30.72 4.82
C ASP A 534 -2.38 -29.72 5.24
N ASP A 535 -2.45 -29.34 6.51
CA ASP A 535 -3.40 -28.34 7.04
C ASP A 535 -2.91 -26.89 6.82
N LEU A 536 -1.69 -26.72 6.31
CA LEU A 536 -1.10 -25.42 5.98
C LEU A 536 -1.60 -24.99 4.60
N HIS A 537 -2.80 -24.41 4.55
CA HIS A 537 -3.34 -23.83 3.33
C HIS A 537 -2.83 -22.41 3.16
N ASP A 538 -3.63 -21.42 3.56
CA ASP A 538 -3.23 -20.03 3.77
C ASP A 538 -2.77 -19.85 5.23
N VAL A 539 -1.59 -19.29 5.43
CA VAL A 539 -0.91 -19.24 6.73
C VAL A 539 -0.20 -17.91 6.93
N HIS A 540 -0.02 -17.55 8.19
CA HIS A 540 0.71 -16.38 8.65
C HIS A 540 1.96 -16.75 9.45
N GLY A 541 2.91 -15.83 9.47
CA GLY A 541 4.14 -15.87 10.25
C GLY A 541 5.16 -16.92 9.78
N PRO A 542 6.32 -17.01 10.43
CA PRO A 542 6.79 -16.08 11.45
C PRO A 542 7.04 -14.67 10.86
N TRP A 543 6.98 -13.66 11.71
CA TRP A 543 7.29 -12.27 11.38
C TRP A 543 8.71 -11.87 11.80
N GLU A 544 9.37 -12.73 12.57
CA GLU A 544 10.72 -12.51 13.10
C GLU A 544 11.73 -13.52 12.52
N HIS A 545 13.02 -13.17 12.51
CA HIS A 545 14.07 -14.13 12.14
C HIS A 545 14.12 -15.29 13.14
N GLN A 546 14.17 -16.53 12.67
CA GLN A 546 14.15 -17.71 13.55
C GLN A 546 15.57 -18.19 13.90
N GLY A 547 16.55 -17.29 14.01
CA GLY A 547 17.97 -17.63 14.20
C GLY A 547 18.67 -18.33 13.01
N LEU A 548 19.95 -18.65 13.16
CA LEU A 548 20.87 -19.00 12.05
C LEU A 548 20.68 -20.40 11.42
N GLU A 549 19.86 -21.26 12.04
CA GLU A 549 19.54 -22.62 11.57
C GLU A 549 18.03 -22.88 11.45
N ALA A 550 17.25 -22.56 12.50
CA ALA A 550 15.83 -22.89 12.52
C ALA A 550 15.03 -22.13 11.45
N HIS A 551 15.48 -20.93 11.06
CA HIS A 551 14.93 -20.17 9.92
C HIS A 551 14.99 -21.00 8.64
N TYR A 552 16.18 -21.46 8.27
CA TYR A 552 16.40 -22.25 7.07
C TYR A 552 15.67 -23.60 7.13
N THR A 553 15.66 -24.24 8.30
CA THR A 553 14.93 -25.50 8.53
C THR A 553 13.43 -25.35 8.31
N LEU A 554 12.81 -24.29 8.83
CA LEU A 554 11.39 -24.00 8.68
C LEU A 554 11.01 -23.87 7.20
N TYR A 555 11.69 -22.98 6.49
CA TYR A 555 11.38 -22.69 5.08
C TYR A 555 11.73 -23.86 4.14
N ASN A 556 12.77 -24.64 4.44
CA ASN A 556 13.09 -25.87 3.69
C ASN A 556 12.01 -26.95 3.81
N ARG A 557 11.25 -26.94 4.90
CA ARG A 557 10.17 -27.91 5.18
C ARG A 557 8.79 -27.39 4.81
N GLY A 558 8.66 -26.11 4.46
CA GLY A 558 7.39 -25.42 4.22
C GLY A 558 6.43 -26.18 3.29
N ARG A 559 5.14 -26.14 3.63
CA ARG A 559 4.06 -26.85 2.91
C ARG A 559 2.86 -25.97 2.51
N ALA A 560 2.90 -24.69 2.89
CA ALA A 560 1.85 -23.72 2.61
C ALA A 560 1.47 -23.65 1.12
N LEU A 561 0.17 -23.54 0.86
CA LEU A 561 -0.40 -23.26 -0.47
C LEU A 561 -0.37 -21.76 -0.77
N ALA A 562 -0.63 -20.95 0.26
CA ALA A 562 -0.54 -19.50 0.26
C ALA A 562 0.17 -19.07 1.54
N HIS A 563 1.18 -18.21 1.41
CA HIS A 563 1.87 -17.59 2.52
C HIS A 563 1.64 -16.10 2.42
N THR A 564 0.48 -15.68 2.92
CA THR A 564 -0.09 -14.34 2.69
C THR A 564 0.41 -13.30 3.68
N GLU A 565 1.11 -13.74 4.73
CA GLU A 565 1.78 -12.85 5.66
C GLU A 565 2.96 -13.54 6.36
N PHE A 566 4.17 -12.98 6.26
CA PHE A 566 5.36 -13.41 7.00
C PHE A 566 6.45 -12.35 6.85
N GLY A 567 7.41 -12.31 7.77
CA GLY A 567 8.36 -11.21 7.80
C GLY A 567 9.68 -11.56 8.44
N VAL A 568 10.58 -10.58 8.35
CA VAL A 568 11.75 -10.48 9.20
C VAL A 568 11.88 -9.01 9.58
N GLU A 569 12.15 -8.74 10.83
CA GLU A 569 12.39 -7.44 11.43
C GLU A 569 13.77 -6.88 11.05
N GLY A 570 13.87 -5.56 10.95
CA GLY A 570 15.14 -4.87 10.75
C GLY A 570 15.05 -3.37 11.03
N MET A 571 16.19 -2.77 11.39
CA MET A 571 16.23 -1.35 11.70
C MET A 571 15.99 -0.44 10.47
N ALA A 572 15.51 0.78 10.71
CA ALA A 572 15.37 1.82 9.68
C ALA A 572 16.70 2.19 9.00
N ASN A 573 16.65 2.77 7.80
CA ASN A 573 17.86 3.28 7.14
C ASN A 573 18.48 4.41 7.96
N ARG A 574 19.81 4.60 7.78
CA ARG A 574 20.58 5.57 8.57
C ARG A 574 19.98 6.97 8.56
N ARG A 575 19.53 7.45 7.38
CA ARG A 575 18.97 8.79 7.20
C ARG A 575 17.74 9.01 8.08
N LEU A 576 16.74 8.13 7.95
CA LEU A 576 15.53 8.18 8.77
C LEU A 576 15.87 7.96 10.25
N TRP A 577 16.60 6.91 10.60
CA TRP A 577 16.97 6.59 11.98
C TRP A 577 17.65 7.76 12.70
N SER A 578 18.58 8.45 12.01
CA SER A 578 19.29 9.59 12.56
C SER A 578 18.39 10.80 12.82
N ALA A 579 17.35 10.97 12.00
CA ALA A 579 16.34 12.02 12.17
C ALA A 579 15.35 11.70 13.29
N LEU A 580 14.96 10.43 13.44
CA LEU A 580 14.00 9.98 14.46
C LEU A 580 14.56 10.03 15.87
N ILE A 581 15.85 9.66 16.05
CA ILE A 581 16.46 9.44 17.36
C ILE A 581 17.65 10.37 17.57
N PRO A 582 17.58 11.30 18.54
CA PRO A 582 18.70 12.16 18.90
C PRO A 582 19.94 11.36 19.34
N PRO A 583 21.18 11.85 19.11
CA PRO A 583 22.40 11.10 19.42
C PRO A 583 22.49 10.53 20.84
N GLY A 584 22.00 11.26 21.85
CA GLY A 584 22.02 10.82 23.25
C GLY A 584 21.08 9.66 23.58
N ASP A 585 20.08 9.41 22.73
CA ASP A 585 19.05 8.38 22.92
C ASP A 585 19.23 7.17 21.99
N ARG A 586 20.35 7.09 21.24
CA ARG A 586 20.61 6.01 20.27
C ARG A 586 21.12 4.71 20.90
N TRP A 587 21.44 4.71 22.19
CA TRP A 587 21.98 3.54 22.89
C TRP A 587 21.37 3.35 24.29
N PRO A 588 21.06 2.12 24.72
CA PRO A 588 21.06 0.88 23.92
C PRO A 588 19.94 0.89 22.85
N VAL A 589 20.06 0.04 21.82
CA VAL A 589 19.03 -0.09 20.76
C VAL A 589 17.88 -1.03 21.14
N SER A 590 17.94 -1.62 22.33
CA SER A 590 16.98 -2.60 22.84
C SER A 590 15.72 -1.94 23.44
N ARG A 591 14.74 -2.78 23.81
CA ARG A 591 13.50 -2.36 24.51
C ARG A 591 13.73 -1.71 25.88
N GLU A 592 14.94 -1.78 26.44
CA GLU A 592 15.29 -1.06 27.67
C GLU A 592 15.28 0.45 27.46
N ASN A 593 15.61 0.89 26.25
CA ASN A 593 15.57 2.28 25.87
C ASN A 593 14.13 2.71 25.57
N PRO A 594 13.59 3.72 26.29
CA PRO A 594 12.19 4.11 26.13
C PRO A 594 11.86 4.73 24.77
N VAL A 595 12.85 5.22 24.02
CA VAL A 595 12.65 5.70 22.64
C VAL A 595 12.45 4.52 21.69
N TYR A 596 13.34 3.52 21.73
CA TYR A 596 13.19 2.29 20.92
C TYR A 596 11.96 1.48 21.32
N ARG A 597 11.54 1.52 22.59
CA ARG A 597 10.27 0.95 23.02
C ARG A 597 9.08 1.63 22.33
N HIS A 598 9.14 2.93 22.14
CA HIS A 598 8.07 3.65 21.45
C HIS A 598 8.10 3.44 19.93
N LEU A 599 9.29 3.32 19.35
CA LEU A 599 9.53 3.21 17.91
C LEU A 599 9.72 1.76 17.46
N GLY A 600 8.70 0.92 17.70
CA GLY A 600 8.67 -0.48 17.22
C GLY A 600 9.09 -1.52 18.26
N GLU A 601 8.61 -1.42 19.52
CA GLU A 601 8.88 -2.42 20.57
C GLU A 601 8.58 -3.84 20.12
N TRP A 602 7.43 -4.05 19.46
CA TRP A 602 6.98 -5.38 19.06
C TRP A 602 8.01 -6.10 18.19
N TRP A 603 8.64 -5.36 17.27
CA TRP A 603 9.61 -5.87 16.31
C TRP A 603 11.07 -5.69 16.74
N ASN A 604 11.33 -5.19 17.95
CA ASN A 604 12.68 -4.99 18.44
C ASN A 604 13.27 -6.32 18.95
N ASN A 605 14.12 -6.94 18.12
CA ASN A 605 14.77 -8.21 18.43
C ASN A 605 16.27 -8.07 18.66
N ALA A 606 16.68 -7.00 19.35
CA ALA A 606 18.08 -6.70 19.62
C ALA A 606 18.83 -7.86 20.31
N GLU A 607 18.15 -8.66 21.15
CA GLU A 607 18.74 -9.82 21.83
C GLU A 607 19.14 -10.92 20.84
N LEU A 608 18.24 -11.31 19.91
CA LEU A 608 18.56 -12.29 18.87
C LEU A 608 19.69 -11.80 17.97
N VAL A 609 19.64 -10.52 17.55
CA VAL A 609 20.70 -9.93 16.73
C VAL A 609 22.03 -9.94 17.49
N GLN A 610 22.03 -9.61 18.78
CA GLN A 610 23.22 -9.69 19.62
C GLN A 610 23.78 -11.12 19.69
N GLU A 611 22.93 -12.12 19.89
CA GLU A 611 23.29 -13.54 19.93
C GLU A 611 23.87 -14.01 18.58
N CYS A 612 23.21 -13.68 17.48
CA CYS A 612 23.61 -14.07 16.13
C CYS A 612 24.98 -13.48 15.73
N PHE A 613 25.45 -12.44 16.41
CA PHE A 613 26.76 -11.81 16.21
C PHE A 613 27.71 -12.05 17.40
N GLY A 614 27.52 -13.16 18.13
CA GLY A 614 28.44 -13.63 19.16
C GLY A 614 28.51 -12.76 20.42
N GLY A 615 27.51 -11.90 20.65
CA GLY A 615 27.48 -10.99 21.79
C GLY A 615 28.40 -9.78 21.66
N ARG A 616 28.83 -9.43 20.44
CA ARG A 616 29.92 -8.47 20.21
C ARG A 616 29.52 -7.09 19.68
N LEU A 617 28.25 -6.85 19.33
CA LEU A 617 27.83 -5.53 18.83
C LEU A 617 27.84 -4.52 19.98
N THR A 618 28.47 -3.37 19.75
CA THR A 618 28.62 -2.31 20.79
C THR A 618 28.28 -0.92 20.29
N ASP A 619 28.06 -0.76 18.98
CA ASP A 619 27.68 0.49 18.34
C ASP A 619 26.27 0.37 17.72
N PRO A 620 25.42 1.40 17.81
CA PRO A 620 24.06 1.33 17.29
C PRO A 620 23.98 1.20 15.76
N ASP A 621 24.96 1.69 15.02
CA ASP A 621 24.99 1.60 13.55
C ASP A 621 25.56 0.24 13.09
N GLU A 622 26.45 -0.39 13.87
CA GLU A 622 26.75 -1.83 13.73
C GLU A 622 25.49 -2.68 13.92
N PHE A 623 24.70 -2.41 14.95
CA PHE A 623 23.41 -3.07 15.19
C PHE A 623 22.42 -2.88 14.03
N ARG A 624 22.37 -1.67 13.46
CA ARG A 624 21.55 -1.39 12.27
C ARG A 624 21.99 -2.26 11.10
N ARG A 625 23.28 -2.31 10.78
CA ARG A 625 23.80 -3.17 9.69
C ARG A 625 23.53 -4.65 9.95
N ALA A 626 23.74 -5.11 11.18
CA ALA A 626 23.49 -6.49 11.59
C ALA A 626 22.03 -6.91 11.43
N SER A 627 21.10 -6.11 11.96
CA SER A 627 19.67 -6.37 11.82
C SER A 627 19.20 -6.29 10.37
N GLN A 628 19.65 -5.31 9.58
CA GLN A 628 19.30 -5.19 8.16
C GLN A 628 19.88 -6.33 7.31
N PHE A 629 21.06 -6.85 7.66
CA PHE A 629 21.63 -8.04 7.00
C PHE A 629 20.77 -9.27 7.26
N MET A 630 20.41 -9.53 8.53
CA MET A 630 19.52 -10.64 8.89
C MET A 630 18.15 -10.49 8.23
N GLN A 631 17.59 -9.28 8.18
CA GLN A 631 16.36 -8.98 7.47
C GLN A 631 16.46 -9.35 5.99
N ALA A 632 17.50 -8.90 5.31
CA ALA A 632 17.67 -9.11 3.88
C ALA A 632 17.90 -10.57 3.53
N THR A 633 18.79 -11.27 4.23
CA THR A 633 19.10 -12.67 3.95
C THR A 633 17.96 -13.60 4.37
N GLY A 634 17.36 -13.34 5.53
CA GLY A 634 16.26 -14.15 6.06
C GLY A 634 15.00 -14.05 5.19
N LEU A 635 14.58 -12.81 4.86
CA LEU A 635 13.36 -12.61 4.10
C LEU A 635 13.48 -13.08 2.65
N ALA A 636 14.62 -12.83 2.00
CA ALA A 636 14.87 -13.37 0.66
C ALA A 636 14.84 -14.90 0.66
N TYR A 637 15.45 -15.54 1.65
CA TYR A 637 15.43 -17.00 1.76
C TYR A 637 14.01 -17.56 1.93
N ALA A 638 13.19 -16.91 2.76
CA ALA A 638 11.80 -17.26 2.97
C ALA A 638 10.99 -17.19 1.66
N VAL A 639 11.10 -16.07 0.94
CA VAL A 639 10.45 -15.88 -0.36
C VAL A 639 10.91 -16.93 -1.36
N GLU A 640 12.23 -17.12 -1.54
CA GLU A 640 12.76 -18.09 -2.50
C GLU A 640 12.35 -19.52 -2.15
N ALA A 641 12.27 -19.87 -0.86
CA ALA A 641 11.82 -21.19 -0.44
C ALA A 641 10.35 -21.46 -0.78
N ASP A 642 9.49 -20.46 -0.66
CA ASP A 642 8.09 -20.56 -1.04
C ASP A 642 7.93 -20.66 -2.56
N ARG A 643 8.63 -19.80 -3.30
CA ARG A 643 8.63 -19.83 -4.77
C ARG A 643 9.18 -21.12 -5.35
N ARG A 644 10.20 -21.75 -4.73
CA ARG A 644 10.69 -23.08 -5.12
C ARG A 644 9.60 -24.16 -5.14
N ARG A 645 8.45 -23.92 -4.51
CA ARG A 645 7.32 -24.84 -4.44
C ARG A 645 6.19 -24.50 -5.41
N TRP A 646 6.32 -23.47 -6.26
CA TRP A 646 5.38 -23.25 -7.36
C TRP A 646 5.31 -24.49 -8.27
N PRO A 647 4.11 -24.96 -8.70
CA PRO A 647 2.78 -24.35 -8.56
C PRO A 647 1.95 -24.82 -7.36
N ARG A 648 2.55 -25.50 -6.38
CA ARG A 648 1.86 -25.87 -5.13
C ARG A 648 1.70 -24.68 -4.20
N ALA A 649 2.75 -23.87 -4.01
CA ALA A 649 2.67 -22.57 -3.36
C ALA A 649 2.41 -21.50 -4.43
N SER A 650 1.33 -20.73 -4.32
CA SER A 650 0.89 -19.81 -5.39
C SER A 650 0.67 -18.36 -4.96
N MET A 651 0.65 -18.08 -3.66
CA MET A 651 0.68 -16.72 -3.12
C MET A 651 1.84 -16.58 -2.13
N VAL A 652 2.69 -15.57 -2.32
CA VAL A 652 3.87 -15.31 -1.47
C VAL A 652 3.96 -13.81 -1.21
N LEU A 653 3.46 -13.39 -0.04
CA LEU A 653 3.24 -11.98 0.32
C LEU A 653 3.93 -11.65 1.66
N PRO A 654 5.16 -11.13 1.63
CA PRO A 654 5.81 -10.65 2.84
C PRO A 654 5.08 -9.49 3.51
N TRP A 655 5.14 -9.47 4.84
CA TRP A 655 4.80 -8.37 5.74
C TRP A 655 6.06 -7.58 6.07
N GLN A 656 6.24 -6.36 5.58
CA GLN A 656 5.35 -5.60 4.69
C GLN A 656 6.19 -4.71 3.76
N LEU A 657 5.57 -4.10 2.74
CA LEU A 657 6.31 -3.18 1.86
C LEU A 657 6.81 -1.96 2.63
N ALA A 658 5.88 -1.20 3.23
CA ALA A 658 6.13 0.06 3.91
C ALA A 658 5.29 0.13 5.20
N GLU A 659 5.57 1.12 6.04
CA GLU A 659 4.91 1.34 7.33
C GLU A 659 4.26 2.73 7.42
N SER A 660 3.15 2.82 8.15
CA SER A 660 2.36 4.06 8.29
C SER A 660 2.98 5.07 9.25
N PHE A 661 3.82 4.62 10.18
CA PHE A 661 4.50 5.44 11.18
C PHE A 661 6.00 5.12 11.14
N PRO A 662 6.90 6.11 11.29
CA PRO A 662 8.32 5.84 11.25
C PRO A 662 8.79 5.10 12.51
N ASN A 663 9.25 3.86 12.35
CA ASN A 663 9.81 3.08 13.45
C ASN A 663 11.33 2.96 13.37
N ALA A 664 11.95 2.71 14.52
CA ALA A 664 13.36 2.35 14.58
C ALA A 664 13.57 0.89 14.19
N TRP A 665 12.61 0.02 14.55
CA TRP A 665 12.53 -1.40 14.20
C TRP A 665 11.16 -1.71 13.60
N CYS A 666 11.13 -2.36 12.44
CA CYS A 666 9.89 -2.87 11.83
C CYS A 666 10.23 -3.97 10.81
N THR A 667 9.24 -4.74 10.40
CA THR A 667 9.36 -5.70 9.30
C THR A 667 9.33 -5.04 7.92
N ALA A 668 8.94 -3.77 7.82
CA ALA A 668 8.86 -3.05 6.56
C ALA A 668 10.21 -3.03 5.82
N VAL A 669 10.19 -3.30 4.51
CA VAL A 669 11.40 -3.31 3.65
C VAL A 669 11.69 -1.98 2.97
N VAL A 670 10.72 -1.07 2.98
CA VAL A 670 10.84 0.35 2.64
C VAL A 670 10.50 1.11 3.92
N ASP A 671 11.39 1.98 4.38
CA ASP A 671 11.10 2.76 5.59
C ASP A 671 10.04 3.86 5.34
N HIS A 672 9.56 4.49 6.41
CA HIS A 672 8.51 5.52 6.31
C HIS A 672 8.86 6.71 5.39
N ALA A 673 10.14 7.03 5.21
CA ALA A 673 10.58 8.08 4.29
C ALA A 673 10.44 7.67 2.81
N GLY A 674 10.09 6.40 2.53
CA GLY A 674 9.97 5.84 1.19
C GLY A 674 11.29 5.31 0.65
N GLU A 675 12.26 5.00 1.51
CA GLU A 675 13.58 4.51 1.10
C GLU A 675 13.70 2.98 1.24
N PRO A 676 14.06 2.27 0.17
CA PRO A 676 14.35 0.84 0.25
C PRO A 676 15.46 0.50 1.25
N LYS A 677 15.20 -0.47 2.13
CA LYS A 677 16.22 -1.16 2.93
C LYS A 677 16.90 -2.24 2.08
N PRO A 678 18.05 -2.81 2.50
CA PRO A 678 18.68 -3.94 1.80
C PRO A 678 17.73 -5.12 1.53
N ALA A 679 16.76 -5.35 2.42
CA ALA A 679 15.76 -6.40 2.26
C ALA A 679 14.85 -6.23 1.04
N TYR A 680 14.49 -5.00 0.65
CA TYR A 680 13.71 -4.75 -0.57
C TYR A 680 14.46 -5.26 -1.81
N HIS A 681 15.75 -4.96 -1.90
CA HIS A 681 16.57 -5.38 -3.03
C HIS A 681 16.78 -6.90 -3.06
N ALA A 682 16.94 -7.52 -1.88
CA ALA A 682 17.08 -8.96 -1.76
C ALA A 682 15.80 -9.70 -2.19
N VAL A 683 14.62 -9.21 -1.79
CA VAL A 683 13.33 -9.77 -2.26
C VAL A 683 13.08 -9.48 -3.73
N ARG A 684 13.43 -8.30 -4.24
CA ARG A 684 13.40 -8.01 -5.68
C ARG A 684 14.23 -9.01 -6.50
N ARG A 685 15.39 -9.43 -5.99
CA ARG A 685 16.19 -10.49 -6.61
C ARG A 685 15.45 -11.84 -6.58
N ALA A 686 14.83 -12.19 -5.45
CA ALA A 686 13.99 -13.39 -5.31
C ALA A 686 12.74 -13.38 -6.22
N TYR A 687 12.28 -12.20 -6.65
CA TYR A 687 11.15 -12.02 -7.56
C TYR A 687 11.49 -12.07 -9.05
N ARG A 688 12.77 -12.19 -9.42
CA ARG A 688 13.17 -12.28 -10.84
C ARG A 688 12.47 -13.45 -11.56
N PRO A 689 12.06 -13.25 -12.83
CA PRO A 689 11.36 -14.27 -13.62
C PRO A 689 12.25 -15.44 -14.02
N GLU A 690 13.56 -15.20 -14.14
CA GLU A 690 14.58 -16.24 -14.30
C GLU A 690 15.57 -16.12 -13.13
N ARG A 691 15.83 -17.23 -12.45
CA ARG A 691 16.60 -17.21 -11.21
C ARG A 691 17.36 -18.51 -11.01
N VAL A 692 18.58 -18.40 -10.47
CA VAL A 692 19.24 -19.47 -9.71
C VAL A 692 19.23 -19.10 -8.22
N THR A 693 18.82 -20.01 -7.34
CA THR A 693 18.75 -19.80 -5.89
C THR A 693 19.39 -20.97 -5.16
N ALA A 694 19.90 -20.70 -3.95
CA ALA A 694 20.46 -21.72 -3.08
C ALA A 694 19.41 -22.20 -2.08
N ARG A 695 19.38 -23.52 -1.88
CA ARG A 695 18.80 -24.15 -0.69
C ARG A 695 19.94 -24.59 0.22
N ILE A 696 19.96 -24.05 1.43
CA ILE A 696 20.96 -24.33 2.49
C ILE A 696 20.22 -24.68 3.78
N ASP A 697 20.87 -25.41 4.69
CA ASP A 697 20.24 -25.80 5.96
C ASP A 697 20.54 -24.82 7.11
N ARG A 698 21.54 -23.95 6.94
CA ARG A 698 22.00 -22.97 7.92
C ARG A 698 22.93 -21.94 7.26
N ILE A 699 23.04 -20.74 7.86
CA ILE A 699 24.01 -19.72 7.43
C ILE A 699 25.29 -19.72 8.29
N ALA A 700 25.25 -20.33 9.48
CA ALA A 700 26.41 -20.60 10.33
C ALA A 700 26.60 -22.11 10.44
N LEU A 701 27.78 -22.60 10.04
CA LEU A 701 28.02 -24.03 9.80
C LEU A 701 28.35 -24.80 11.08
N ASP A 702 29.09 -24.22 12.03
CA ASP A 702 29.46 -24.81 13.32
C ASP A 702 29.89 -26.28 13.25
N GLY A 703 30.94 -26.57 12.47
CA GLY A 703 31.48 -27.92 12.30
C GLY A 703 30.64 -28.86 11.41
N HIS A 704 29.55 -28.38 10.81
CA HIS A 704 28.81 -29.10 9.78
C HIS A 704 29.46 -28.90 8.40
N PRO A 705 29.33 -29.88 7.48
CA PRO A 705 29.75 -29.69 6.10
C PRO A 705 29.08 -28.47 5.45
N ALA A 706 29.82 -27.76 4.60
CA ALA A 706 29.23 -26.72 3.77
C ALA A 706 28.44 -27.40 2.64
N ALA A 707 27.11 -27.23 2.63
CA ALA A 707 26.24 -27.81 1.60
C ALA A 707 25.37 -26.74 0.92
N VAL A 708 25.19 -26.88 -0.39
CA VAL A 708 24.25 -26.10 -1.18
C VAL A 708 23.56 -26.99 -2.21
N GLU A 709 22.23 -26.88 -2.30
CA GLU A 709 21.46 -27.39 -3.45
C GLU A 709 21.03 -26.21 -4.31
N ALA A 710 21.47 -26.19 -5.57
CA ALA A 710 21.13 -25.16 -6.52
C ALA A 710 19.76 -25.47 -7.16
N TRP A 711 18.88 -24.48 -7.19
CA TRP A 711 17.57 -24.54 -7.83
C TRP A 711 17.47 -23.47 -8.92
N VAL A 712 16.72 -23.76 -9.98
CA VAL A 712 16.47 -22.82 -11.08
C VAL A 712 14.98 -22.73 -11.40
N TRP A 713 14.53 -21.56 -11.84
CA TRP A 713 13.20 -21.38 -12.45
C TRP A 713 13.24 -20.39 -13.62
N SER A 714 12.25 -20.50 -14.51
CA SER A 714 12.01 -19.57 -15.63
C SER A 714 10.51 -19.46 -15.89
N GLU A 715 9.94 -18.29 -15.66
CA GLU A 715 8.49 -18.04 -15.80
C GLU A 715 8.03 -17.97 -17.27
N SER A 716 8.87 -17.44 -18.17
CA SER A 716 8.65 -17.48 -19.63
C SER A 716 8.95 -18.86 -20.20
N GLY A 717 9.70 -19.65 -19.44
CA GLY A 717 10.20 -20.94 -19.84
C GLY A 717 11.52 -20.85 -20.60
N ARG A 718 12.47 -21.69 -20.19
CA ARG A 718 13.75 -21.87 -20.87
C ARG A 718 13.87 -23.27 -21.46
N GLU A 719 14.26 -23.38 -22.72
CA GLU A 719 14.49 -24.66 -23.39
C GLU A 719 15.67 -25.42 -22.78
N PRO A 720 15.73 -26.76 -22.93
CA PRO A 720 16.83 -27.57 -22.41
C PRO A 720 18.22 -27.07 -22.84
N GLY A 721 19.24 -27.31 -22.02
CA GLY A 721 20.64 -26.98 -22.28
C GLY A 721 21.21 -25.93 -21.32
N GLY A 722 22.52 -25.70 -21.43
CA GLY A 722 23.26 -24.88 -20.46
C GLY A 722 23.64 -25.64 -19.20
N SER A 723 24.10 -24.92 -18.19
CA SER A 723 24.61 -25.50 -16.95
C SER A 723 24.42 -24.58 -15.74
N VAL A 724 24.43 -25.18 -14.56
CA VAL A 724 24.52 -24.47 -13.28
C VAL A 724 25.84 -24.86 -12.63
N THR A 725 26.69 -23.89 -12.33
CA THR A 725 27.92 -24.10 -11.55
C THR A 725 27.73 -23.61 -10.13
N ALA A 726 28.05 -24.44 -9.14
CA ALA A 726 28.20 -24.02 -7.75
C ALA A 726 29.68 -23.94 -7.37
N ARG A 727 30.07 -22.91 -6.63
CA ARG A 727 31.43 -22.73 -6.09
C ARG A 727 31.37 -22.32 -4.63
N LEU A 728 32.17 -22.96 -3.79
CA LEU A 728 32.48 -22.48 -2.44
C LEU A 728 33.77 -21.67 -2.52
N LEU A 729 33.72 -20.42 -2.09
CA LEU A 729 34.84 -19.49 -2.13
C LEU A 729 35.27 -19.11 -0.70
N ASP A 730 36.56 -18.86 -0.52
CA ASP A 730 37.03 -18.07 0.63
C ASP A 730 36.77 -16.56 0.41
N ILE A 731 37.07 -15.75 1.42
CA ILE A 731 36.89 -14.29 1.34
C ILE A 731 37.83 -13.61 0.33
N HIS A 732 38.87 -14.26 -0.17
CA HIS A 732 39.77 -13.71 -1.19
C HIS A 732 39.38 -14.16 -2.61
N GLY A 733 38.24 -14.87 -2.76
CA GLY A 733 37.76 -15.37 -4.03
C GLY A 733 38.44 -16.66 -4.49
N THR A 734 39.24 -17.31 -3.63
CA THR A 734 39.83 -18.61 -3.94
C THR A 734 38.73 -19.66 -3.95
N VAL A 735 38.65 -20.42 -5.03
CA VAL A 735 37.71 -21.55 -5.14
C VAL A 735 38.21 -22.70 -4.27
N LEU A 736 37.48 -23.01 -3.21
CA LEU A 736 37.74 -24.14 -2.31
C LEU A 736 37.15 -25.43 -2.87
N ALA A 737 35.96 -25.34 -3.48
CA ALA A 737 35.29 -26.46 -4.14
C ALA A 737 34.38 -25.93 -5.25
N ALA A 738 34.13 -26.75 -6.27
CA ALA A 738 33.19 -26.44 -7.33
C ALA A 738 32.59 -27.71 -7.93
N ASP A 739 31.36 -27.61 -8.43
CA ASP A 739 30.72 -28.63 -9.25
C ASP A 739 29.83 -27.95 -10.30
N GLU A 740 29.59 -28.63 -11.42
CA GLU A 740 28.80 -28.12 -12.54
C GLU A 740 27.83 -29.19 -13.03
N TRP A 741 26.54 -28.80 -13.11
CA TRP A 741 25.48 -29.70 -13.54
C TRP A 741 24.82 -29.20 -14.82
N PRO A 742 24.58 -30.08 -15.80
CA PRO A 742 23.80 -29.71 -16.98
C PRO A 742 22.34 -29.44 -16.61
N VAL A 743 21.65 -28.63 -17.40
CA VAL A 743 20.19 -28.44 -17.30
C VAL A 743 19.52 -29.16 -18.48
N PRO A 744 19.33 -30.49 -18.43
CA PRO A 744 18.96 -31.31 -19.60
C PRO A 744 17.48 -31.21 -20.00
N HIS A 745 16.67 -30.50 -19.20
CA HIS A 745 15.23 -30.39 -19.38
C HIS A 745 14.81 -28.92 -19.45
N ALA A 746 13.63 -28.69 -20.03
CA ALA A 746 13.05 -27.37 -20.09
C ALA A 746 12.72 -26.90 -18.66
N VAL A 747 13.13 -25.69 -18.32
CA VAL A 747 12.79 -25.07 -17.03
C VAL A 747 11.50 -24.28 -17.24
N ARG A 748 10.44 -24.65 -16.52
CA ARG A 748 9.08 -24.05 -16.59
C ARG A 748 8.46 -23.85 -15.22
N VAL A 749 8.79 -24.76 -14.31
CA VAL A 749 8.55 -24.68 -12.88
C VAL A 749 9.90 -24.81 -12.18
N PRO A 750 10.03 -24.32 -10.93
CA PRO A 750 11.23 -24.50 -10.14
C PRO A 750 11.68 -25.96 -10.07
N CYS A 751 12.96 -26.21 -10.26
CA CYS A 751 13.54 -27.54 -10.13
C CYS A 751 14.99 -27.49 -9.60
N PRO A 752 15.45 -28.54 -8.92
CA PRO A 752 16.85 -28.64 -8.50
C PRO A 752 17.74 -28.91 -9.72
N ALA A 753 18.89 -28.23 -9.78
CA ALA A 753 19.93 -28.45 -10.78
C ALA A 753 21.01 -29.42 -10.27
N GLY A 754 21.37 -29.34 -8.99
CA GLY A 754 22.32 -30.25 -8.35
C GLY A 754 22.72 -29.80 -6.95
N ARG A 755 23.50 -30.63 -6.25
CA ARG A 755 23.91 -30.41 -4.86
C ARG A 755 25.41 -30.61 -4.72
N LEU A 756 26.08 -29.65 -4.09
CA LEU A 756 27.49 -29.71 -3.72
C LEU A 756 27.59 -29.71 -2.19
N GLU A 757 28.37 -30.63 -1.65
CA GLU A 757 28.66 -30.75 -0.22
C GLU A 757 30.18 -30.87 -0.03
N VAL A 758 30.71 -30.12 0.92
CA VAL A 758 32.14 -29.97 1.15
C VAL A 758 32.42 -30.17 2.63
N ASP A 759 33.23 -31.17 2.94
CA ASP A 759 33.84 -31.30 4.26
C ASP A 759 34.89 -30.20 4.43
N LEU A 760 34.74 -29.39 5.47
CA LEU A 760 35.62 -28.25 5.72
C LEU A 760 36.93 -28.66 6.41
N ASP A 761 36.99 -29.89 6.94
CA ASP A 761 38.19 -30.42 7.59
C ASP A 761 39.35 -30.51 6.59
N GLY A 762 40.44 -29.80 6.88
CA GLY A 762 41.63 -29.77 6.02
C GLY A 762 41.51 -28.92 4.75
N VAL A 763 40.32 -28.37 4.46
CA VAL A 763 40.09 -27.41 3.35
C VAL A 763 40.28 -25.98 3.82
N LEU A 764 39.89 -25.67 5.05
CA LEU A 764 40.07 -24.33 5.62
C LEU A 764 41.47 -24.21 6.27
N PRO A 765 42.33 -23.29 5.81
CA PRO A 765 43.49 -22.89 6.60
C PRO A 765 42.95 -22.24 7.88
N SER A 766 43.27 -22.82 9.03
CA SER A 766 42.73 -22.46 10.36
C SER A 766 42.38 -20.95 10.51
N ARG A 767 41.12 -20.66 10.89
CA ARG A 767 40.49 -19.33 11.07
C ARG A 767 39.81 -18.66 9.85
N ALA A 768 39.44 -19.38 8.80
CA ALA A 768 38.47 -18.83 7.83
C ALA A 768 37.09 -18.68 8.50
N GLY A 769 36.73 -17.46 8.89
CA GLY A 769 35.46 -17.17 9.58
C GLY A 769 34.26 -17.12 8.63
N LEU A 770 34.44 -16.63 7.40
CA LEU A 770 33.39 -16.48 6.39
C LEU A 770 33.74 -17.20 5.09
N LEU A 771 32.72 -17.68 4.40
CA LEU A 771 32.77 -18.32 3.10
C LEU A 771 31.67 -17.73 2.20
N VAL A 772 31.82 -17.87 0.89
CA VAL A 772 30.83 -17.41 -0.09
C VAL A 772 30.43 -18.55 -1.00
N TRP A 773 29.15 -18.90 -0.99
CA TRP A 773 28.55 -19.69 -2.06
C TRP A 773 28.34 -18.80 -3.28
N SER A 774 28.75 -19.25 -4.47
CA SER A 774 28.45 -18.63 -5.76
C SER A 774 27.78 -19.63 -6.68
N LEU A 775 26.56 -19.34 -7.12
CA LEU A 775 25.82 -20.09 -8.12
C LEU A 775 25.77 -19.29 -9.41
N ASP A 776 26.14 -19.91 -10.53
CA ASP A 776 26.08 -19.32 -11.87
C ASP A 776 25.22 -20.19 -12.77
N TRP A 777 24.09 -19.67 -13.26
CA TRP A 777 23.29 -20.35 -14.27
C TRP A 777 23.60 -19.77 -15.65
N ARG A 778 24.02 -20.65 -16.57
CA ARG A 778 24.33 -20.31 -17.95
C ARG A 778 23.40 -21.02 -18.91
N ASP A 779 23.11 -20.37 -20.02
CA ASP A 779 22.36 -20.95 -21.13
C ASP A 779 23.23 -21.86 -22.01
N ARG A 780 22.62 -22.46 -23.03
CA ARG A 780 23.29 -23.38 -23.97
C ARG A 780 24.43 -22.75 -24.76
N ASP A 781 24.43 -21.43 -24.91
CA ASP A 781 25.41 -20.66 -25.66
C ASP A 781 26.50 -20.09 -24.73
N GLY A 782 26.42 -20.40 -23.42
CA GLY A 782 27.35 -19.94 -22.40
C GLY A 782 27.02 -18.53 -21.85
N GLY A 783 25.91 -17.93 -22.26
CA GLY A 783 25.42 -16.66 -21.74
C GLY A 783 24.99 -16.80 -20.28
N THR A 784 25.23 -15.78 -19.45
CA THR A 784 24.75 -15.79 -18.05
C THR A 784 23.26 -15.52 -18.03
N VAL A 785 22.49 -16.43 -17.43
CA VAL A 785 21.06 -16.26 -17.17
C VAL A 785 20.87 -15.52 -15.85
N ASP A 786 21.46 -16.03 -14.77
CA ASP A 786 21.39 -15.41 -13.45
C ASP A 786 22.55 -15.88 -12.56
N ARG A 787 22.78 -15.17 -11.45
CA ARG A 787 23.78 -15.52 -10.43
C ARG A 787 23.21 -15.35 -9.03
N GLU A 788 23.63 -16.19 -8.09
CA GLU A 788 23.38 -15.99 -6.66
C GLU A 788 24.66 -16.08 -5.85
N ARG A 789 24.75 -15.24 -4.82
CA ARG A 789 25.84 -15.30 -3.86
C ARG A 789 25.37 -15.15 -2.43
N ILE A 790 25.81 -16.07 -1.58
CA ILE A 790 25.42 -16.13 -0.17
C ILE A 790 26.67 -16.19 0.68
N VAL A 791 26.76 -15.28 1.66
CA VAL A 791 27.79 -15.33 2.69
C VAL A 791 27.34 -16.28 3.78
N VAL A 792 28.21 -17.21 4.16
CA VAL A 792 27.99 -18.13 5.28
C VAL A 792 29.18 -18.05 6.24
N SER A 793 28.94 -18.32 7.51
CA SER A 793 29.99 -18.44 8.53
C SER A 793 30.42 -19.89 8.68
N ALA A 794 31.72 -20.14 8.77
CA ALA A 794 32.23 -21.46 9.10
C ALA A 794 32.04 -21.82 10.59
N GLY A 795 31.82 -20.83 11.44
CA GLY A 795 31.60 -20.99 12.88
C GLY A 795 30.11 -21.06 13.28
N ALA A 796 29.84 -20.79 14.55
CA ALA A 796 28.49 -20.83 15.14
C ALA A 796 27.67 -19.54 15.00
N ASP A 797 28.32 -18.43 14.65
CA ASP A 797 27.70 -17.11 14.60
C ASP A 797 28.19 -16.28 13.41
N LEU A 798 27.65 -15.08 13.26
CA LEU A 798 28.02 -14.10 12.23
C LEU A 798 29.05 -13.07 12.72
N ALA A 799 29.64 -13.24 13.91
CA ALA A 799 30.66 -12.32 14.43
C ALA A 799 31.87 -12.12 13.49
N PRO A 800 32.29 -13.09 12.66
CA PRO A 800 33.33 -12.86 11.66
C PRO A 800 33.05 -11.73 10.66
N LEU A 801 31.79 -11.30 10.47
CA LEU A 801 31.49 -10.09 9.68
C LEU A 801 32.06 -8.81 10.31
N LEU A 802 32.18 -8.77 11.64
CA LEU A 802 32.76 -7.64 12.38
C LEU A 802 34.29 -7.59 12.29
N ASP A 803 34.91 -8.73 11.95
CA ASP A 803 36.37 -8.89 11.86
C ASP A 803 36.88 -8.89 10.42
N LEU A 804 36.00 -8.66 9.44
CA LEU A 804 36.33 -8.79 8.03
C LEU A 804 37.41 -7.75 7.63
N GLU A 805 38.47 -8.22 6.97
CA GLU A 805 39.55 -7.35 6.53
C GLU A 805 39.04 -6.27 5.58
N HIS A 806 39.67 -5.10 5.62
CA HIS A 806 39.24 -3.95 4.84
C HIS A 806 39.42 -4.16 3.33
N ALA A 807 38.35 -3.99 2.56
CA ALA A 807 38.36 -4.00 1.11
C ALA A 807 38.48 -2.58 0.54
N LYS A 808 38.95 -2.47 -0.70
CA LYS A 808 39.11 -1.19 -1.40
C LYS A 808 38.19 -1.15 -2.61
N LEU A 809 37.40 -0.09 -2.69
CA LEU A 809 36.50 0.19 -3.79
C LEU A 809 36.94 1.46 -4.51
N GLN A 810 36.80 1.45 -5.84
CA GLN A 810 36.81 2.64 -6.67
C GLN A 810 35.39 2.91 -7.15
N VAL A 811 34.89 4.13 -6.92
CA VAL A 811 33.54 4.54 -7.31
C VAL A 811 33.61 5.56 -8.44
N THR A 812 32.71 5.40 -9.41
CA THR A 812 32.52 6.32 -10.54
C THR A 812 31.04 6.66 -10.65
N ALA A 813 30.71 7.88 -11.05
CA ALA A 813 29.34 8.32 -11.28
C ALA A 813 29.25 8.97 -12.66
N VAL A 814 28.31 8.50 -13.49
CA VAL A 814 28.08 9.08 -14.83
C VAL A 814 26.59 9.34 -15.05
N PRO A 815 26.21 10.51 -15.62
CA PRO A 815 24.83 10.78 -15.97
C PRO A 815 24.42 9.92 -17.17
N VAL A 816 23.17 9.45 -17.17
CA VAL A 816 22.60 8.63 -18.25
C VAL A 816 21.39 9.33 -18.84
N ALA A 817 21.32 9.41 -20.17
CA ALA A 817 20.15 9.95 -20.85
C ALA A 817 18.90 9.12 -20.50
N ALA A 818 17.80 9.79 -20.18
CA ALA A 818 16.52 9.12 -19.98
C ALA A 818 16.15 8.35 -21.26
N PRO A 819 15.92 7.02 -21.22
CA PRO A 819 15.44 6.30 -22.38
C PRO A 819 14.08 6.88 -22.78
N GLY A 820 13.88 7.11 -24.08
CA GLY A 820 12.73 7.82 -24.63
C GLY A 820 11.39 7.16 -24.27
N SER A 821 10.77 7.62 -23.18
CA SER A 821 9.34 7.43 -22.90
C SER A 821 8.74 8.75 -22.44
N ALA A 822 7.55 9.05 -22.95
CA ALA A 822 6.93 10.38 -22.94
C ALA A 822 6.33 10.83 -21.59
N SER A 823 6.83 10.37 -20.44
CA SER A 823 6.20 10.67 -19.13
C SER A 823 7.12 11.13 -17.99
N SER A 824 8.43 11.33 -18.18
CA SER A 824 9.28 11.88 -17.12
C SER A 824 9.94 13.20 -17.49
N ALA A 825 9.12 14.24 -17.69
CA ALA A 825 9.62 15.61 -17.67
C ALA A 825 10.15 15.91 -16.26
N GLY A 826 11.46 15.71 -16.02
CA GLY A 826 12.14 16.08 -14.78
C GLY A 826 12.85 14.97 -13.99
N SER A 827 12.95 13.72 -14.49
CA SER A 827 13.73 12.67 -13.81
C SER A 827 15.19 12.65 -14.29
N GLU A 828 16.12 12.61 -13.33
CA GLU A 828 17.56 12.59 -13.57
C GLU A 828 18.09 11.18 -13.25
N ARG A 829 18.89 10.58 -14.14
CA ARG A 829 19.41 9.22 -13.98
C ARG A 829 20.93 9.19 -13.97
N TRP A 830 21.47 8.38 -13.07
CA TRP A 830 22.90 8.18 -12.90
C TRP A 830 23.25 6.70 -12.86
N LEU A 831 24.41 6.37 -13.38
CA LEU A 831 25.04 5.07 -13.27
C LEU A 831 26.24 5.20 -12.33
N ILE A 832 26.18 4.48 -11.21
CA ILE A 832 27.24 4.44 -10.21
C ILE A 832 28.01 3.13 -10.38
N GLY A 833 29.22 3.21 -10.94
CA GLY A 833 30.11 2.06 -11.07
C GLY A 833 30.95 1.89 -9.81
N VAL A 834 30.90 0.70 -9.21
CA VAL A 834 31.66 0.30 -8.02
C VAL A 834 32.58 -0.84 -8.41
N GLU A 835 33.88 -0.59 -8.40
CA GLU A 835 34.91 -1.54 -8.78
C GLU A 835 35.72 -1.98 -7.56
N HIS A 836 35.86 -3.29 -7.37
CA HIS A 836 36.73 -3.86 -6.35
C HIS A 836 38.18 -3.81 -6.81
N VAL A 837 39.02 -3.04 -6.11
CA VAL A 837 40.42 -2.79 -6.49
C VAL A 837 41.45 -3.39 -5.53
N GLY A 838 41.01 -4.05 -4.45
CA GLY A 838 41.91 -4.76 -3.54
C GLY A 838 41.28 -5.20 -2.22
N GLY A 839 41.92 -6.16 -1.54
CA GLY A 839 41.42 -6.74 -0.28
C GLY A 839 40.49 -7.94 -0.49
N PRO A 840 39.78 -8.40 0.57
CA PRO A 840 38.81 -9.50 0.46
C PRO A 840 37.51 -9.05 -0.20
N VAL A 841 36.58 -9.97 -0.40
CA VAL A 841 35.20 -9.74 -0.84
C VAL A 841 34.56 -8.58 -0.07
N VAL A 842 33.78 -7.76 -0.78
CA VAL A 842 32.95 -6.70 -0.17
C VAL A 842 31.60 -7.30 0.14
N VAL A 843 31.19 -7.26 1.41
CA VAL A 843 29.92 -7.83 1.87
C VAL A 843 28.91 -6.72 2.11
N GLY A 844 27.68 -6.93 1.62
CA GLY A 844 26.54 -6.03 1.82
C GLY A 844 26.74 -4.59 1.31
N PRO A 845 27.22 -4.37 0.07
CA PRO A 845 27.29 -3.03 -0.49
C PRO A 845 25.89 -2.41 -0.56
N GLN A 846 25.73 -1.23 0.03
CA GLN A 846 24.47 -0.47 0.07
C GLN A 846 24.72 0.95 -0.42
N LEU A 847 24.02 1.35 -1.47
CA LEU A 847 23.98 2.73 -1.94
C LEU A 847 22.66 3.35 -1.47
N SER A 848 22.72 4.47 -0.76
CA SER A 848 21.56 5.11 -0.13
C SER A 848 21.56 6.63 -0.33
N ASP A 849 20.40 7.25 -0.16
CA ASP A 849 20.26 8.70 -0.14
C ASP A 849 20.89 9.28 1.14
N ASP A 850 21.79 10.24 0.98
CA ASP A 850 22.53 10.86 2.10
C ASP A 850 22.16 12.34 2.29
N ARG A 851 21.04 12.78 1.70
CA ARG A 851 20.54 14.14 1.90
C ARG A 851 19.97 14.31 3.31
N SER A 852 19.61 15.54 3.68
CA SER A 852 18.83 15.78 4.90
C SER A 852 17.52 14.98 4.88
N ALA A 853 17.02 14.55 6.04
CA ALA A 853 15.71 13.89 6.16
C ALA A 853 14.54 14.80 5.75
N GLU A 854 14.74 16.12 5.76
CA GLU A 854 13.76 17.11 5.28
C GLU A 854 13.74 17.26 3.75
N ALA A 855 14.69 16.64 3.04
CA ALA A 855 14.77 16.75 1.59
C ALA A 855 13.56 16.07 0.93
N THR A 856 12.93 16.78 -0.01
CA THR A 856 11.80 16.24 -0.77
C THR A 856 12.28 15.26 -1.85
N GLY A 857 11.37 14.35 -2.23
CA GLY A 857 11.62 13.37 -3.29
C GLY A 857 12.61 12.28 -2.89
N TRP A 858 12.91 11.39 -3.83
CA TRP A 858 13.59 10.13 -3.54
C TRP A 858 14.76 9.86 -4.49
N ALA A 859 15.83 9.25 -3.97
CA ALA A 859 16.79 8.48 -4.74
C ALA A 859 16.25 7.05 -4.92
N VAL A 860 15.78 6.71 -6.12
CA VAL A 860 15.38 5.34 -6.43
C VAL A 860 16.60 4.58 -6.92
N VAL A 861 17.20 3.81 -6.01
CA VAL A 861 18.38 3.01 -6.29
C VAL A 861 17.95 1.64 -6.81
N ASP A 862 18.52 1.21 -7.94
CA ASP A 862 18.53 -0.17 -8.38
C ASP A 862 19.88 -0.79 -7.96
N ALA A 863 19.84 -1.57 -6.89
CA ALA A 863 21.00 -2.19 -6.26
C ALA A 863 20.83 -3.71 -6.14
N ASP A 864 21.95 -4.42 -6.27
CA ASP A 864 22.09 -5.79 -5.79
C ASP A 864 22.99 -5.78 -4.53
N PRO A 865 22.44 -6.06 -3.33
CA PRO A 865 23.19 -6.06 -2.08
C PRO A 865 24.04 -7.32 -1.90
N GLY A 866 24.09 -8.21 -2.90
CA GLY A 866 24.95 -9.39 -2.88
C GLY A 866 26.44 -9.03 -2.77
N PRO A 867 27.32 -9.97 -2.36
CA PRO A 867 28.76 -9.72 -2.28
C PRO A 867 29.39 -9.34 -3.63
N ILE A 868 30.39 -8.46 -3.61
CA ILE A 868 31.25 -8.13 -4.76
C ILE A 868 32.60 -8.84 -4.58
N LEU A 869 32.91 -9.77 -5.48
CA LEU A 869 34.15 -10.55 -5.41
C LEU A 869 35.38 -9.71 -5.80
N PRO A 870 36.60 -10.12 -5.39
CA PRO A 870 37.81 -9.44 -5.80
C PRO A 870 37.95 -9.28 -7.31
N GLY A 871 38.21 -8.05 -7.76
CA GLY A 871 38.34 -7.69 -9.18
C GLY A 871 37.02 -7.55 -9.95
N GLU A 872 35.86 -7.68 -9.29
CA GLU A 872 34.56 -7.44 -9.91
C GLU A 872 34.19 -5.96 -9.93
N ARG A 873 33.48 -5.56 -10.99
CA ARG A 873 32.79 -4.28 -11.08
C ARG A 873 31.27 -4.51 -11.05
N ARG A 874 30.57 -3.69 -10.27
CA ARG A 874 29.11 -3.63 -10.22
C ARG A 874 28.63 -2.24 -10.61
N GLU A 875 27.46 -2.18 -11.22
CA GLU A 875 26.82 -0.92 -11.57
C GLU A 875 25.48 -0.80 -10.86
N PHE A 876 25.23 0.36 -10.28
CA PHE A 876 23.98 0.73 -9.63
C PHE A 876 23.33 1.83 -10.44
N THR A 877 22.04 1.72 -10.73
CA THR A 877 21.30 2.81 -11.38
C THR A 877 20.59 3.63 -10.31
N VAL A 878 20.66 4.94 -10.39
CA VAL A 878 19.94 5.84 -9.48
C VAL A 878 19.04 6.76 -10.30
N GLU A 879 17.76 6.79 -9.95
CA GLU A 879 16.77 7.69 -10.53
C GLU A 879 16.27 8.65 -9.45
N TRP A 880 16.48 9.95 -9.67
CA TRP A 880 15.98 10.99 -8.77
C TRP A 880 14.55 11.39 -9.15
N ARG A 881 13.63 11.35 -8.18
CA ARG A 881 12.20 11.64 -8.38
C ARG A 881 11.70 12.71 -7.45
N ALA A 882 11.05 13.74 -7.99
CA ALA A 882 10.54 14.88 -7.23
C ALA A 882 11.60 15.50 -6.28
N ALA A 883 12.89 15.27 -6.58
CA ALA A 883 14.00 15.60 -5.72
C ALA A 883 14.49 17.01 -6.02
N THR A 884 14.52 17.86 -4.99
CA THR A 884 15.04 19.22 -5.06
C THR A 884 16.39 19.32 -4.35
N GLY A 885 17.21 20.31 -4.71
CA GLY A 885 18.52 20.52 -4.10
C GLY A 885 19.64 19.58 -4.60
N PRO A 886 20.82 19.62 -3.96
CA PRO A 886 21.98 18.84 -4.39
C PRO A 886 21.77 17.34 -4.20
N ARG A 887 22.45 16.54 -5.01
CA ARG A 887 22.38 15.07 -5.01
C ARG A 887 23.53 14.52 -4.18
N HIS A 888 23.20 13.72 -3.18
CA HIS A 888 24.18 13.08 -2.30
C HIS A 888 23.80 11.62 -2.09
N LEU A 889 24.73 10.73 -2.39
CA LEU A 889 24.58 9.31 -2.14
C LEU A 889 25.69 8.82 -1.22
N LEU A 890 25.38 7.83 -0.40
CA LEU A 890 26.34 7.17 0.47
C LEU A 890 26.45 5.69 0.10
N LEU A 891 27.67 5.26 -0.22
CA LEU A 891 28.02 3.86 -0.39
C LEU A 891 28.61 3.32 0.92
N GLU A 892 27.98 2.28 1.45
CA GLU A 892 28.37 1.58 2.66
C GLU A 892 28.57 0.08 2.41
N SER A 893 29.35 -0.57 3.25
CA SER A 893 29.43 -2.04 3.31
C SER A 893 29.91 -2.49 4.69
N TRP A 894 30.05 -3.80 4.91
CA TRP A 894 30.59 -4.34 6.16
C TRP A 894 32.08 -4.06 6.37
N ASN A 895 32.85 -3.90 5.31
CA ASN A 895 34.31 -3.88 5.38
C ASN A 895 34.96 -2.83 4.46
N THR A 896 34.27 -1.72 4.21
CA THR A 896 34.82 -0.55 3.52
C THR A 896 34.50 0.72 4.31
N ASP A 897 35.36 1.72 4.22
CA ASP A 897 35.02 3.05 4.72
C ASP A 897 33.80 3.58 3.94
N PRO A 898 32.81 4.22 4.59
CA PRO A 898 31.71 4.85 3.89
C PRO A 898 32.24 5.88 2.88
N GLN A 899 31.75 5.81 1.64
CA GLN A 899 32.16 6.71 0.57
C GLN A 899 30.97 7.56 0.11
N THR A 900 31.10 8.87 0.22
CA THR A 900 30.11 9.80 -0.33
C THR A 900 30.36 9.97 -1.83
N VAL A 901 29.30 9.83 -2.62
CA VAL A 901 29.32 10.17 -4.04
C VAL A 901 28.76 11.59 -4.18
N GLU A 902 29.67 12.57 -4.21
CA GLU A 902 29.38 14.01 -4.23
C GLU A 902 29.34 14.59 -5.65
N ASP A 903 28.84 15.83 -5.77
CA ASP A 903 28.86 16.66 -6.98
C ASP A 903 28.27 15.98 -8.24
N ILE A 904 27.24 15.18 -8.02
CA ILE A 904 26.29 14.71 -9.04
C ILE A 904 25.43 15.94 -9.45
N THR A 905 26.04 16.90 -10.14
CA THR A 905 25.37 18.10 -10.66
C THR A 905 24.99 17.88 -12.12
N SER A 906 23.75 18.21 -12.47
CA SER A 906 23.24 18.29 -13.84
C SER A 906 24.07 19.21 -14.74
#